data_AF-A0A1Q9DYW0-F1
#
_entry.id   AF-A0A1Q9DYW0-F1
#
_cell.length_a   1.000
_cell.length_b   1.000
_cell.length_c   1.000
_cell.angle_alpha   90.00
_cell.angle_beta   90.00
_cell.angle_gamma   90.00
#
_symmetry.space_group_name_H-M   'P 1'
#
loop_
_entity.id
_entity.type
_entity.pdbx_description
1 polymer ?
#
loop_
_entity_poly.entity_id
_entity_poly.type
_entity_poly.pdbx_seq_one_letter_code
_entity_poly.pdbx_strand_id
1 'polypeptide(L)'
;MAVVGQQLSESEENDSTEDSTSMLGNCFAAEPRVRQYNPQQMQMVPAGPFYATYHGHDARYLEQLLDGLLALHHQRTTIYLAGDSSLDNKTWLFNQGAPAERWRPAAAHAPAVNGYEQLLQPPRMVCDVTYWMNQILFDLGAPAFALNTAIEATTLASRVGGVQCCIMPSCCGLYEQEVIRDRIRPGDMLVISVGGNDIALAPSIFTVLAMVLLMLTPWPFLFWFHPAVAYFIGLFRFQVQCYADRLTQRTRPAKIGVCMIYNLDERNGESWANMALCILCYTCFPSMLQRRMRLVFELATCRIQVPGSEVVPIALADALDGCCTEDYHQRVEPSVIGGQKMLCRALSYACSGSKTRLLNEVVRALRRCPPSPTMLRPCASFAFLALIGKASGAFEPGYLATAANYTRAALDGYLQGRFGQPAGELPAKGDPALDPCPILNSWPDKVEIDAPNPCNPLASAGGWTSEAPGSGMPLVMTWSQQCSKVGASLVPETTYSLPSGGLFGTSRLVPSLMGNTFQLNDCVGYTRYYIDEKVYHVVGEPDAHACEIYGSCDGSVFLQFIIRDHAGRKIAHTPYLRLFQSSFNIEDTSGLVVAHVERIGHWNPMSKMCSTKGHRWLVKFPDLTLPGASAVFPTAADRWPVAKLVTIMATRDASRLSSGLVSPSVCEVEKTGLLVICMVFLAVALGALYILFLRVGVAPMQNACLDFESSPPKENGGDIKIPEIHGLTKGARSD
;
A
#
# COMPACT_ATOMS: atom_id res chain seq x y z
N MET A 1 53.49 -49.60 2.32
CA MET A 1 52.97 -49.77 3.70
C MET A 1 51.45 -49.72 3.61
N ALA A 2 50.84 -50.89 3.87
CA ALA A 2 49.42 -51.30 3.93
C ALA A 2 48.37 -50.35 3.28
N VAL A 3 47.90 -50.55 2.04
CA VAL A 3 47.07 -51.63 1.44
C VAL A 3 45.64 -51.70 1.99
N VAL A 4 44.73 -51.12 1.19
CA VAL A 4 43.27 -51.25 1.23
C VAL A 4 42.87 -52.50 0.43
N GLY A 5 41.99 -53.34 0.98
CA GLY A 5 41.48 -54.55 0.36
C GLY A 5 39.96 -54.69 0.52
N GLN A 6 39.30 -54.99 -0.60
CA GLN A 6 37.87 -55.28 -0.81
C GLN A 6 37.38 -56.57 -0.12
N GLN A 7 36.06 -56.68 0.10
CA GLN A 7 35.12 -57.76 -0.33
C GLN A 7 33.76 -57.54 0.36
N LEU A 8 32.64 -57.30 -0.35
CA LEU A 8 31.73 -58.24 -1.03
C LEU A 8 31.10 -59.31 -0.11
N SER A 9 29.80 -59.17 0.18
CA SER A 9 28.81 -60.25 0.36
C SER A 9 27.41 -59.61 0.30
N GLU A 10 26.68 -59.83 -0.78
CA GLU A 10 25.55 -60.79 -0.86
C GLU A 10 24.24 -60.21 -0.32
N SER A 11 23.36 -59.90 -1.27
CA SER A 11 21.97 -59.53 -1.11
C SER A 11 21.14 -60.79 -0.87
N GLU A 12 20.55 -60.92 0.31
CA GLU A 12 19.42 -61.81 0.55
C GLU A 12 18.12 -61.02 0.58
N GLU A 13 17.25 -61.47 -0.30
CA GLU A 13 15.84 -61.20 -0.48
C GLU A 13 15.08 -61.60 0.80
N ASN A 14 14.27 -60.71 1.36
CA ASN A 14 13.12 -61.16 2.13
C ASN A 14 11.95 -60.18 2.06
N ASP A 15 10.88 -60.76 1.54
CA ASP A 15 9.52 -60.31 1.42
C ASP A 15 8.86 -60.21 2.79
N SER A 16 8.26 -59.07 3.11
CA SER A 16 7.21 -58.99 4.11
C SER A 16 6.36 -57.75 3.88
N THR A 17 5.24 -57.98 3.20
CA THR A 17 3.97 -57.27 3.35
C THR A 17 3.69 -56.93 4.82
N GLU A 18 3.53 -55.65 5.16
CA GLU A 18 2.80 -55.26 6.36
C GLU A 18 2.20 -53.84 6.25
N ASP A 19 0.87 -53.85 6.28
CA ASP A 19 -0.04 -52.93 6.95
C ASP A 19 0.14 -51.40 6.84
N SER A 20 -0.66 -50.85 5.92
CA SER A 20 -1.06 -49.45 5.91
C SER A 20 -2.08 -49.18 7.02
N THR A 21 -1.63 -48.90 8.25
CA THR A 21 -2.40 -48.14 9.24
C THR A 21 -1.48 -47.49 10.28
N SER A 22 -1.73 -46.20 10.57
CA SER A 22 -1.11 -45.36 11.63
C SER A 22 0.14 -44.51 11.25
N MET A 23 -0.11 -43.42 10.50
CA MET A 23 0.77 -42.23 10.45
C MET A 23 -0.08 -40.96 10.55
N LEU A 24 -0.86 -40.86 11.63
CA LEU A 24 -1.47 -39.61 12.11
C LEU A 24 -1.13 -39.46 13.59
N GLY A 25 0.16 -39.21 13.85
CA GLY A 25 0.71 -39.00 15.19
C GLY A 25 1.34 -37.62 15.32
N ASN A 26 0.68 -36.76 16.11
CA ASN A 26 1.26 -35.66 16.88
C ASN A 26 1.80 -34.42 16.14
N CYS A 27 0.87 -33.63 15.58
CA CYS A 27 1.00 -32.17 15.57
C CYS A 27 0.26 -31.58 16.80
N PHE A 28 0.65 -31.97 18.01
CA PHE A 28 0.22 -31.23 19.20
C PHE A 28 1.11 -29.99 19.32
N ALA A 29 0.46 -28.82 19.20
CA ALA A 29 1.07 -27.52 19.37
C ALA A 29 1.91 -27.49 20.65
N ALA A 30 3.21 -27.24 20.51
CA ALA A 30 4.05 -26.91 21.65
C ALA A 30 3.45 -25.69 22.34
N GLU A 31 3.15 -25.80 23.64
CA GLU A 31 2.71 -24.66 24.44
C GLU A 31 3.74 -23.53 24.31
N PRO A 32 3.32 -22.29 24.03
CA PRO A 32 4.24 -21.18 23.91
C PRO A 32 5.00 -21.00 25.22
N ARG A 33 6.31 -21.23 25.20
CA ARG A 33 7.20 -20.95 26.35
C ARG A 33 7.09 -19.47 26.68
N VAL A 34 6.35 -19.15 27.74
CA VAL A 34 6.34 -17.82 28.35
C VAL A 34 7.78 -17.53 28.80
N ARG A 35 8.48 -16.63 28.09
CA ARG A 35 9.79 -16.14 28.54
C ARG A 35 9.61 -15.54 29.93
N GLN A 36 10.25 -16.13 30.94
CA GLN A 36 10.35 -15.51 32.26
C GLN A 36 11.18 -14.24 32.11
N TYR A 37 10.50 -13.09 32.14
CA TYR A 37 11.13 -11.78 32.00
C TYR A 37 11.70 -11.36 33.35
N ASN A 38 12.96 -10.91 33.37
CA ASN A 38 13.56 -10.33 34.58
C ASN A 38 13.06 -8.88 34.73
N PRO A 39 12.23 -8.57 35.74
CA PRO A 39 11.64 -7.23 35.88
C PRO A 39 12.66 -6.10 36.13
N GLN A 40 13.92 -6.42 36.40
CA GLN A 40 14.94 -5.42 36.73
C GLN A 40 15.65 -4.77 35.52
N GLN A 41 15.38 -5.21 34.28
CA GLN A 41 15.94 -4.57 33.08
C GLN A 41 14.91 -4.55 31.93
N MET A 42 13.82 -3.78 32.08
CA MET A 42 13.00 -3.45 30.92
C MET A 42 13.79 -2.54 29.99
N GLN A 43 14.17 -3.06 28.82
CA GLN A 43 14.85 -2.29 27.79
C GLN A 43 13.88 -1.22 27.26
N MET A 44 14.27 0.04 27.35
CA MET A 44 13.49 1.13 26.76
C MET A 44 13.46 1.00 25.23
N VAL A 45 12.30 1.27 24.66
CA VAL A 45 12.05 1.33 23.22
C VAL A 45 12.43 2.73 22.70
N PRO A 46 13.31 2.84 21.71
CA PRO A 46 13.69 4.14 21.18
C PRO A 46 12.52 4.75 20.38
N ALA A 47 11.99 5.88 20.84
CA ALA A 47 10.77 6.49 20.30
C ALA A 47 10.94 6.91 18.84
N GLY A 48 12.12 7.43 18.47
CA GLY A 48 12.46 7.79 17.09
C GLY A 48 12.22 6.63 16.12
N PRO A 49 12.98 5.52 16.23
CA PRO A 49 12.77 4.31 15.45
C PRO A 49 11.36 3.72 15.55
N PHE A 50 10.71 3.78 16.72
CA PHE A 50 9.35 3.27 16.89
C PHE A 50 8.34 3.97 16.00
N TYR A 51 8.48 5.28 15.78
CA TYR A 51 7.61 6.10 14.92
C TYR A 51 8.23 6.40 13.54
N ALA A 52 9.39 5.81 13.19
CA ALA A 52 10.12 6.15 11.95
C ALA A 52 9.54 5.51 10.69
N THR A 53 8.76 4.44 10.85
CA THR A 53 8.20 3.66 9.73
C THR A 53 6.87 4.23 9.28
N TYR A 54 6.74 4.42 7.96
CA TYR A 54 5.47 4.80 7.35
C TYR A 54 4.44 3.69 7.54
N HIS A 55 4.77 2.45 7.16
CA HIS A 55 3.87 1.30 7.26
C HIS A 55 3.84 0.67 8.67
N GLY A 56 3.23 1.34 9.64
CA GLY A 56 3.05 0.79 10.98
C GLY A 56 4.29 0.90 11.88
N HIS A 57 4.52 -0.07 12.74
CA HIS A 57 5.62 -0.10 13.73
C HIS A 57 6.40 -1.42 13.63
N ASP A 58 7.72 -1.41 13.86
CA ASP A 58 8.52 -2.64 13.93
C ASP A 58 7.95 -3.59 15.00
N ALA A 59 7.65 -4.83 14.59
CA ALA A 59 7.02 -5.84 15.44
C ALA A 59 7.79 -6.08 16.74
N ARG A 60 9.13 -6.00 16.72
CA ARG A 60 9.96 -6.20 17.93
C ARG A 60 9.73 -5.11 18.96
N TYR A 61 9.55 -3.87 18.51
CA TYR A 61 9.25 -2.77 19.42
C TYR A 61 7.81 -2.84 19.93
N LEU A 62 6.85 -3.28 19.11
CA LEU A 62 5.48 -3.53 19.56
C LEU A 62 5.43 -4.60 20.65
N GLU A 63 6.16 -5.71 20.48
CA GLU A 63 6.24 -6.77 21.49
C GLU A 63 6.88 -6.29 22.79
N GLN A 64 8.01 -5.58 22.71
CA GLN A 64 8.68 -5.02 23.89
C GLN A 64 7.79 -4.03 24.65
N LEU A 65 7.11 -3.15 23.93
CA LEU A 65 6.21 -2.17 24.50
C LEU A 65 4.98 -2.85 25.13
N LEU A 66 4.39 -3.84 24.46
CA LEU A 66 3.28 -4.62 24.99
C LEU A 66 3.68 -5.36 26.27
N ASP A 67 4.84 -6.03 26.29
CA ASP A 67 5.36 -6.72 27.47
C ASP A 67 5.56 -5.76 28.64
N GLY A 68 6.16 -4.59 28.39
CA GLY A 68 6.35 -3.55 29.39
C GLY A 68 5.04 -2.98 29.93
N LEU A 69 4.08 -2.67 29.05
CA LEU A 69 2.77 -2.15 29.46
C LEU A 69 2.01 -3.20 30.28
N LEU A 70 2.01 -4.47 29.86
CA LEU A 70 1.38 -5.56 30.62
C LEU A 70 2.01 -5.72 32.02
N ALA A 71 3.33 -5.56 32.14
CA ALA A 71 4.03 -5.63 33.41
C ALA A 71 3.64 -4.46 34.35
N LEU A 72 3.59 -3.23 33.83
CA LEU A 72 3.23 -2.03 34.59
C LEU A 72 1.76 -2.02 35.03
N HIS A 73 0.89 -2.59 34.21
CA HIS A 73 -0.55 -2.46 34.36
C HIS A 73 -1.23 -3.65 35.05
N HIS A 74 -0.52 -4.72 35.44
CA HIS A 74 -1.03 -5.85 36.26
C HIS A 74 -2.47 -6.32 35.94
N GLN A 75 -2.67 -7.06 34.85
CA GLN A 75 -3.97 -7.64 34.42
C GLN A 75 -5.03 -6.65 33.91
N ARG A 76 -4.67 -5.41 33.59
CA ARG A 76 -5.57 -4.46 32.90
C ARG A 76 -5.88 -4.89 31.45
N THR A 77 -7.02 -4.40 30.95
CA THR A 77 -7.49 -4.61 29.58
C THR A 77 -6.59 -3.88 28.59
N THR A 78 -6.16 -4.59 27.54
CA THR A 78 -5.48 -3.98 26.40
C THR A 78 -6.52 -3.62 25.34
N ILE A 79 -6.45 -2.41 24.80
CA ILE A 79 -7.23 -1.97 23.65
C ILE A 79 -6.31 -1.93 22.43
N TYR A 80 -6.42 -2.93 21.56
CA TYR A 80 -5.65 -3.00 20.31
C TYR A 80 -6.32 -2.16 19.23
N LEU A 81 -5.56 -1.30 18.56
CA LEU A 81 -6.02 -0.57 17.37
C LEU A 81 -5.43 -1.24 16.12
N ALA A 82 -6.29 -1.75 15.24
CA ALA A 82 -5.91 -2.41 14.00
C ALA A 82 -6.57 -1.69 12.82
N GLY A 83 -5.82 -1.34 11.79
CA GLY A 83 -6.41 -0.56 10.71
C GLY A 83 -5.42 0.03 9.73
N ASP A 84 -5.88 1.06 9.03
CA ASP A 84 -5.13 1.91 8.11
C ASP A 84 -4.88 3.33 8.71
N SER A 85 -4.67 4.33 7.85
CA SER A 85 -4.49 5.76 8.18
C SER A 85 -5.55 6.33 9.12
N SER A 86 -6.74 5.73 9.16
CA SER A 86 -7.81 6.18 10.05
C SER A 86 -7.41 6.11 11.53
N LEU A 87 -6.61 5.10 11.90
CA LEU A 87 -6.15 4.87 13.27
C LEU A 87 -4.64 5.12 13.43
N ASP A 88 -3.87 4.89 12.37
CA ASP A 88 -2.43 5.18 12.33
C ASP A 88 -2.16 6.61 11.83
N ASN A 89 -2.88 7.60 12.37
CA ASN A 89 -2.86 8.99 11.90
C ASN A 89 -1.49 9.69 12.16
N LYS A 90 -0.43 9.24 11.47
CA LYS A 90 1.00 9.61 11.61
C LYS A 90 1.37 10.83 10.76
N THR A 91 0.44 11.73 10.68
CA THR A 91 -0.04 12.27 9.43
C THR A 91 0.97 13.08 8.59
N TRP A 92 2.07 13.58 9.15
CA TRP A 92 3.14 14.31 8.42
C TRP A 92 4.32 14.57 9.36
N LEU A 93 4.58 13.63 10.26
CA LEU A 93 5.74 13.68 11.14
C LEU A 93 7.02 13.59 10.28
N PHE A 94 7.52 14.78 9.94
CA PHE A 94 8.90 15.14 9.56
C PHE A 94 9.26 15.00 8.09
N ASN A 95 9.97 16.00 7.56
CA ASN A 95 10.91 15.83 6.46
C ASN A 95 11.58 14.46 6.61
N GLN A 96 11.28 13.53 5.70
CA GLN A 96 11.56 12.10 5.83
C GLN A 96 12.95 11.85 6.43
N GLY A 97 13.02 11.38 7.69
CA GLY A 97 14.26 10.98 8.36
C GLY A 97 14.82 11.90 9.46
N ALA A 98 14.07 12.88 9.98
CA ALA A 98 14.54 13.68 11.11
C ALA A 98 14.55 12.88 12.44
N PRO A 99 15.63 12.95 13.25
CA PRO A 99 15.69 12.30 14.56
C PRO A 99 14.63 12.85 15.53
N ALA A 100 14.33 12.09 16.59
CA ALA A 100 13.28 12.37 17.59
C ALA A 100 13.26 13.80 18.13
N GLU A 101 14.44 14.43 18.28
CA GLU A 101 14.54 15.79 18.80
C GLU A 101 14.16 16.88 17.79
N ARG A 102 14.06 16.56 16.50
CA ARG A 102 13.74 17.53 15.42
C ARG A 102 12.29 17.45 14.95
N TRP A 103 11.45 16.81 15.76
CA TRP A 103 10.06 16.58 15.42
C TRP A 103 9.26 17.89 15.33
N ARG A 104 8.93 18.31 14.10
CA ARG A 104 8.14 19.51 13.79
C ARG A 104 6.84 19.16 13.06
N PRO A 105 5.73 19.88 13.34
CA PRO A 105 5.59 20.92 14.36
C PRO A 105 5.54 20.34 15.79
N ALA A 106 5.95 21.13 16.79
CA ALA A 106 5.95 20.71 18.20
C ALA A 106 4.57 20.28 18.74
N ALA A 107 3.48 20.69 18.07
CA ALA A 107 2.12 20.32 18.42
C ALA A 107 1.76 18.86 18.08
N ALA A 108 2.58 18.16 17.27
CA ALA A 108 2.29 16.82 16.79
C ALA A 108 2.83 15.70 17.71
N HIS A 109 3.51 16.06 18.79
CA HIS A 109 3.95 15.15 19.84
C HIS A 109 3.73 15.75 21.23
N ALA A 110 3.62 14.87 22.21
CA ALA A 110 3.38 15.21 23.60
C ALA A 110 4.25 14.34 24.52
N PRO A 111 4.37 14.67 25.82
CA PRO A 111 4.94 13.74 26.79
C PRO A 111 4.19 12.40 26.70
N ALA A 112 4.92 11.29 26.76
CA ALA A 112 4.30 9.98 26.81
C ALA A 112 3.43 9.83 28.07
N VAL A 113 2.37 9.01 27.99
CA VAL A 113 1.40 8.82 29.08
C VAL A 113 0.93 7.37 29.17
N ASN A 114 0.32 7.02 30.30
CA ASN A 114 -0.27 5.70 30.57
C ASN A 114 0.73 4.55 30.43
N GLY A 115 1.91 4.69 31.04
CA GLY A 115 2.99 3.69 31.06
C GLY A 115 4.02 3.87 29.95
N TYR A 116 3.67 4.54 28.85
CA TYR A 116 4.62 4.82 27.76
C TYR A 116 5.79 5.71 28.22
N GLU A 117 5.59 6.55 29.24
CA GLU A 117 6.63 7.41 29.82
C GLU A 117 7.79 6.65 30.49
N GLN A 118 7.59 5.37 30.80
CA GLN A 118 8.61 4.49 31.38
C GLN A 118 9.27 3.58 30.33
N LEU A 119 8.67 3.48 29.15
CA LEU A 119 9.04 2.51 28.13
C LEU A 119 9.63 3.16 26.87
N LEU A 120 9.31 4.42 26.58
CA LEU A 120 9.84 5.14 25.42
C LEU A 120 11.05 6.02 25.76
N GLN A 121 12.04 6.06 24.87
CA GLN A 121 13.22 6.93 24.97
C GLN A 121 13.45 7.77 23.69
N PRO A 122 13.34 9.12 23.74
CA PRO A 122 12.83 9.91 24.86
C PRO A 122 11.34 9.59 25.16
N PRO A 123 10.81 9.92 26.35
CA PRO A 123 9.45 9.61 26.76
C PRO A 123 8.43 10.55 26.08
N ARG A 124 8.30 10.41 24.75
CA ARG A 124 7.40 11.21 23.90
C ARG A 124 6.56 10.31 23.02
N MET A 125 5.30 10.67 22.85
CA MET A 125 4.37 10.01 21.94
C MET A 125 3.95 10.96 20.83
N VAL A 126 3.64 10.40 19.68
CA VAL A 126 2.91 11.08 18.61
C VAL A 126 1.48 11.30 19.04
N CYS A 127 0.91 12.48 18.79
CA CYS A 127 -0.48 12.81 19.14
C CYS A 127 -1.52 12.16 18.19
N ASP A 128 -1.37 10.86 17.93
CA ASP A 128 -2.29 10.04 17.14
C ASP A 128 -3.51 9.59 17.98
N VAL A 129 -4.39 8.76 17.39
CA VAL A 129 -5.56 8.19 18.08
C VAL A 129 -5.17 7.43 19.36
N THR A 130 -4.01 6.77 19.35
CA THR A 130 -3.51 5.96 20.47
C THR A 130 -3.05 6.81 21.65
N TYR A 131 -2.34 7.90 21.37
CA TYR A 131 -1.97 8.87 22.41
C TYR A 131 -3.21 9.44 23.08
N TRP A 132 -4.18 9.94 22.30
CA TRP A 132 -5.39 10.49 22.89
C TRP A 132 -6.17 9.43 23.68
N MET A 133 -6.16 8.15 23.24
CA MET A 133 -6.81 7.06 23.95
C MET A 133 -6.17 6.84 25.31
N ASN A 134 -4.85 6.75 25.33
CA ASN A 134 -4.09 6.60 26.56
C ASN A 134 -4.20 7.82 27.48
N GLN A 135 -4.26 9.04 26.94
CA GLN A 135 -4.47 10.25 27.72
C GLN A 135 -5.81 10.21 28.45
N ILE A 136 -6.91 9.89 27.75
CA ILE A 136 -8.24 9.79 28.38
C ILE A 136 -8.27 8.66 29.41
N LEU A 137 -7.70 7.50 29.09
CA LEU A 137 -7.64 6.37 30.03
C LEU A 137 -6.84 6.73 31.29
N PHE A 138 -5.73 7.43 31.13
CA PHE A 138 -4.89 7.93 32.23
C PHE A 138 -5.65 8.95 33.10
N ASP A 139 -6.26 9.95 32.49
CA ASP A 139 -7.02 11.00 33.19
C ASP A 139 -8.20 10.43 33.99
N LEU A 140 -8.79 9.35 33.50
CA LEU A 140 -9.88 8.63 34.16
C LEU A 140 -9.41 7.64 35.22
N GLY A 141 -8.10 7.38 35.33
CA GLY A 141 -7.56 6.30 36.16
C GLY A 141 -8.06 4.93 35.73
N ALA A 142 -8.37 4.76 34.44
CA ALA A 142 -8.96 3.55 33.90
C ALA A 142 -7.98 2.37 34.01
N PRO A 143 -8.47 1.16 34.35
CA PRO A 143 -7.65 -0.05 34.35
C PRO A 143 -7.48 -0.61 32.93
N ALA A 144 -7.00 0.22 31.99
CA ALA A 144 -6.77 -0.16 30.60
C ALA A 144 -5.66 0.70 29.96
N PHE A 145 -5.08 0.20 28.88
CA PHE A 145 -4.18 0.96 28.00
C PHE A 145 -4.45 0.61 26.54
N ALA A 146 -4.03 1.49 25.63
CA ALA A 146 -4.17 1.29 24.20
C ALA A 146 -2.82 1.07 23.52
N LEU A 147 -2.81 0.22 22.49
CA LEU A 147 -1.64 -0.08 21.67
C LEU A 147 -1.99 0.09 20.19
N ASN A 148 -1.21 0.91 19.48
CA ASN A 148 -1.37 1.07 18.04
C ASN A 148 -0.70 -0.07 17.30
N THR A 149 -1.46 -0.79 16.50
CA THR A 149 -0.95 -1.78 15.55
C THR A 149 -1.52 -1.54 14.15
N ALA A 150 -2.15 -0.38 13.92
CA ALA A 150 -2.61 0.01 12.60
C ALA A 150 -1.40 0.25 11.69
N ILE A 151 -1.60 0.02 10.40
CA ILE A 151 -0.53 0.01 9.41
C ILE A 151 -1.01 0.79 8.19
N GLU A 152 -0.31 1.88 7.94
CA GLU A 152 -0.60 2.80 6.86
C GLU A 152 -0.65 2.19 5.46
N ALA A 153 -1.44 2.85 4.60
CA ALA A 153 -1.53 2.59 3.17
C ALA A 153 -1.86 1.14 2.77
N THR A 154 -2.50 0.36 3.65
CA THR A 154 -2.90 -1.03 3.34
C THR A 154 -4.38 -1.17 3.05
N THR A 155 -4.71 -2.14 2.19
CA THR A 155 -6.08 -2.48 1.75
C THR A 155 -6.55 -3.77 2.41
N LEU A 156 -7.86 -3.98 2.51
CA LEU A 156 -8.44 -5.25 2.95
C LEU A 156 -7.90 -6.43 2.12
N ALA A 157 -7.85 -6.26 0.79
CA ALA A 157 -7.32 -7.29 -0.10
C ALA A 157 -5.87 -7.70 0.24
N SER A 158 -5.02 -6.75 0.65
CA SER A 158 -3.64 -7.04 1.08
C SER A 158 -3.55 -7.79 2.43
N ARG A 159 -4.59 -7.69 3.28
CA ARG A 159 -4.64 -8.29 4.62
C ARG A 159 -5.23 -9.70 4.61
N VAL A 160 -6.40 -9.84 3.97
CA VAL A 160 -7.16 -11.10 3.98
C VAL A 160 -6.89 -11.99 2.78
N GLY A 161 -6.17 -11.49 1.77
CA GLY A 161 -6.10 -12.13 0.46
C GLY A 161 -7.44 -12.06 -0.26
N GLY A 162 -7.40 -12.04 -1.59
CA GLY A 162 -8.61 -11.94 -2.39
C GLY A 162 -8.34 -11.92 -3.88
N VAL A 163 -9.41 -12.05 -4.67
CA VAL A 163 -9.36 -11.99 -6.13
C VAL A 163 -9.39 -10.54 -6.57
N GLN A 164 -8.21 -9.91 -6.62
CA GLN A 164 -8.09 -8.50 -6.97
C GLN A 164 -7.89 -8.35 -8.49
N CYS A 165 -8.93 -8.48 -9.32
CA CYS A 165 -8.99 -8.22 -10.79
C CYS A 165 -7.92 -8.85 -11.73
N CYS A 166 -6.82 -9.36 -11.21
CA CYS A 166 -5.83 -10.19 -11.85
C CYS A 166 -5.99 -11.55 -11.16
N ILE A 167 -5.95 -12.63 -11.93
CA ILE A 167 -6.21 -14.02 -11.51
C ILE A 167 -5.13 -14.55 -10.53
N MET A 168 -4.37 -13.66 -9.90
CA MET A 168 -3.30 -13.99 -8.96
C MET A 168 -3.85 -13.87 -7.53
N PRO A 169 -3.85 -14.96 -6.75
CA PRO A 169 -4.10 -14.89 -5.31
C PRO A 169 -3.07 -13.94 -4.68
N SER A 170 -3.52 -12.89 -4.00
CA SER A 170 -2.59 -12.10 -3.18
C SER A 170 -2.21 -12.90 -1.94
N CYS A 171 -0.90 -13.05 -1.70
CA CYS A 171 -0.37 -13.66 -0.49
C CYS A 171 -0.91 -12.93 0.74
N CYS A 172 -1.49 -13.72 1.65
CA CYS A 172 -2.10 -13.26 2.88
C CYS A 172 -1.01 -12.92 3.90
N GLY A 173 -1.00 -11.69 4.43
CA GLY A 173 -0.14 -11.32 5.55
C GLY A 173 -0.88 -10.38 6.49
N LEU A 174 -0.85 -10.69 7.79
CA LEU A 174 -1.24 -9.72 8.83
C LEU A 174 -0.12 -8.70 9.09
N TYR A 175 1.06 -8.90 8.49
CA TYR A 175 2.26 -8.09 8.69
C TYR A 175 2.57 -7.93 10.19
N GLU A 176 2.78 -6.71 10.69
CA GLU A 176 3.12 -6.45 12.08
C GLU A 176 1.93 -6.63 13.06
N GLN A 177 0.71 -6.88 12.55
CA GLN A 177 -0.48 -7.18 13.38
C GLN A 177 -0.55 -8.64 13.83
N GLU A 178 0.42 -9.47 13.48
CA GLU A 178 0.56 -10.80 14.07
C GLU A 178 0.69 -10.74 15.59
N VAL A 179 1.21 -9.63 16.15
CA VAL A 179 1.23 -9.39 17.59
C VAL A 179 -0.18 -9.43 18.19
N ILE A 180 -1.21 -8.89 17.51
CA ILE A 180 -2.60 -8.99 18.00
C ILE A 180 -3.04 -10.45 18.03
N ARG A 181 -2.88 -11.15 16.89
CA ARG A 181 -3.25 -12.56 16.76
C ARG A 181 -2.65 -13.43 17.84
N ASP A 182 -1.40 -13.15 18.19
CA ASP A 182 -0.61 -14.01 19.06
C ASP A 182 -0.69 -13.60 20.54
N ARG A 183 -1.11 -12.37 20.85
CA ARG A 183 -1.04 -11.80 22.21
C ARG A 183 -2.36 -11.24 22.74
N ILE A 184 -3.43 -11.14 21.94
CA ILE A 184 -4.74 -10.70 22.42
C ILE A 184 -5.33 -11.71 23.42
N ARG A 185 -5.95 -11.22 24.49
CA ARG A 185 -6.53 -12.04 25.57
C ARG A 185 -8.07 -11.95 25.58
N PRO A 186 -8.77 -12.89 26.25
CA PRO A 186 -10.23 -12.87 26.28
C PRO A 186 -10.85 -11.61 26.90
N GLY A 187 -10.14 -10.94 27.82
CA GLY A 187 -10.60 -9.70 28.44
C GLY A 187 -10.21 -8.41 27.70
N ASP A 188 -9.50 -8.52 26.57
CA ASP A 188 -9.04 -7.39 25.78
C ASP A 188 -10.14 -6.88 24.83
N MET A 189 -9.88 -5.72 24.23
CA MET A 189 -10.72 -5.11 23.19
C MET A 189 -9.92 -4.93 21.91
N LEU A 190 -10.59 -5.06 20.76
CA LEU A 190 -10.01 -4.81 19.45
C LEU A 190 -10.83 -3.74 18.73
N VAL A 191 -10.20 -2.69 18.21
CA VAL A 191 -10.85 -1.68 17.36
C VAL A 191 -10.27 -1.78 15.96
N ILE A 192 -11.14 -1.97 14.98
CA ILE A 192 -10.80 -2.19 13.57
C ILE A 192 -11.27 -1.00 12.73
N SER A 193 -10.39 -0.33 12.01
CA SER A 193 -10.76 0.64 10.96
C SER A 193 -9.95 0.40 9.70
N VAL A 194 -10.57 -0.22 8.70
CA VAL A 194 -9.90 -0.59 7.45
C VAL A 194 -10.89 -0.50 6.30
N GLY A 195 -10.39 -0.28 5.10
CA GLY A 195 -11.18 -0.25 3.87
C GLY A 195 -11.28 1.13 3.24
N GLY A 196 -10.82 2.20 3.92
CA GLY A 196 -10.73 3.52 3.32
C GLY A 196 -9.79 3.53 2.12
N ASN A 197 -8.65 2.85 2.26
CA ASN A 197 -7.66 2.70 1.19
C ASN A 197 -8.15 1.85 0.01
N ASP A 198 -9.07 0.89 0.23
CA ASP A 198 -9.70 0.11 -0.85
C ASP A 198 -10.60 0.97 -1.75
N ILE A 199 -10.97 2.18 -1.30
CA ILE A 199 -11.78 3.15 -2.04
C ILE A 199 -10.91 4.27 -2.61
N ALA A 200 -10.04 4.87 -1.78
CA ALA A 200 -9.34 6.11 -2.13
C ALA A 200 -7.92 5.88 -2.66
N LEU A 201 -7.14 5.03 -2.01
CA LEU A 201 -5.71 4.91 -2.28
C LEU A 201 -5.39 3.88 -3.36
N ALA A 202 -5.91 2.66 -3.23
CA ALA A 202 -5.64 1.58 -4.17
C ALA A 202 -6.94 0.84 -4.55
N PRO A 203 -7.93 1.54 -5.17
CA PRO A 203 -9.16 0.90 -5.57
C PRO A 203 -8.93 -0.14 -6.65
N SER A 204 -9.54 -1.31 -6.50
CA SER A 204 -9.57 -2.29 -7.59
C SER A 204 -10.41 -1.76 -8.76
N ILE A 205 -10.23 -2.29 -9.98
CA ILE A 205 -11.08 -1.95 -11.12
C ILE A 205 -12.56 -2.19 -10.77
N PHE A 206 -12.88 -3.27 -10.06
CA PHE A 206 -14.23 -3.53 -9.56
C PHE A 206 -14.71 -2.51 -8.54
N THR A 207 -13.83 -2.02 -7.66
CA THR A 207 -14.14 -0.92 -6.76
C THR A 207 -14.52 0.32 -7.57
N VAL A 208 -13.71 0.71 -8.56
CA VAL A 208 -13.97 1.89 -9.40
C VAL A 208 -15.30 1.75 -10.14
N LEU A 209 -15.56 0.60 -10.76
CA LEU A 209 -16.82 0.33 -11.45
C LEU A 209 -18.02 0.36 -10.49
N ALA A 210 -17.89 -0.25 -9.30
CA ALA A 210 -18.92 -0.23 -8.27
C ALA A 210 -19.14 1.19 -7.73
N MET A 211 -18.08 1.99 -7.54
CA MET A 211 -18.17 3.39 -7.14
C MET A 211 -18.92 4.20 -8.19
N VAL A 212 -18.54 4.12 -9.47
CA VAL A 212 -19.22 4.83 -10.56
C VAL A 212 -20.68 4.40 -10.66
N LEU A 213 -20.96 3.10 -10.62
CA LEU A 213 -22.33 2.59 -10.65
C LEU A 213 -23.12 3.06 -9.42
N LEU A 214 -22.51 3.06 -8.23
CA LEU A 214 -23.12 3.63 -7.03
C LEU A 214 -23.43 5.12 -7.26
N MET A 215 -22.45 5.91 -7.73
CA MET A 215 -22.53 7.34 -8.15
C MET A 215 -23.71 7.64 -9.06
N LEU A 216 -23.88 6.87 -10.13
CA LEU A 216 -24.90 7.13 -11.14
C LEU A 216 -26.30 6.64 -10.77
N THR A 217 -26.43 5.66 -9.86
CA THR A 217 -27.73 5.08 -9.52
C THR A 217 -28.57 6.02 -8.63
N PRO A 218 -29.81 6.38 -9.03
CA PRO A 218 -30.72 7.15 -8.20
C PRO A 218 -31.07 6.42 -6.89
N TRP A 219 -31.26 7.18 -5.81
CA TRP A 219 -31.46 6.64 -4.46
C TRP A 219 -32.50 5.50 -4.34
N PRO A 220 -33.69 5.57 -4.97
CA PRO A 220 -34.70 4.49 -4.85
C PRO A 220 -34.25 3.13 -5.39
N PHE A 221 -33.23 3.09 -6.24
CA PHE A 221 -32.70 1.86 -6.84
C PHE A 221 -31.48 1.29 -6.11
N LEU A 222 -31.04 1.93 -5.03
CA LEU A 222 -29.94 1.46 -4.18
C LEU A 222 -30.45 0.50 -3.09
N PHE A 223 -30.99 -0.65 -3.50
CA PHE A 223 -31.36 -1.74 -2.59
C PHE A 223 -30.23 -2.77 -2.45
N TRP A 224 -30.35 -3.69 -1.48
CA TRP A 224 -29.26 -4.60 -1.09
C TRP A 224 -28.76 -5.57 -2.19
N PHE A 225 -29.56 -5.85 -3.23
CA PHE A 225 -29.14 -6.64 -4.40
C PHE A 225 -28.55 -5.79 -5.54
N HIS A 226 -28.56 -4.47 -5.44
CA HIS A 226 -27.95 -3.62 -6.46
C HIS A 226 -26.46 -3.96 -6.57
N PRO A 227 -25.90 -4.23 -7.77
CA PRO A 227 -24.56 -4.78 -7.91
C PRO A 227 -23.46 -3.98 -7.19
N ALA A 228 -23.54 -2.64 -7.22
CA ALA A 228 -22.61 -1.80 -6.48
C ALA A 228 -22.75 -1.93 -4.96
N VAL A 229 -23.99 -2.03 -4.45
CA VAL A 229 -24.25 -2.18 -3.01
C VAL A 229 -23.80 -3.57 -2.55
N ALA A 230 -24.11 -4.62 -3.33
CA ALA A 230 -23.66 -5.98 -3.08
C ALA A 230 -22.12 -6.07 -3.05
N TYR A 231 -21.43 -5.37 -3.96
CA TYR A 231 -19.97 -5.27 -3.94
C TYR A 231 -19.45 -4.67 -2.63
N PHE A 232 -20.00 -3.53 -2.19
CA PHE A 232 -19.58 -2.90 -0.93
C PHE A 232 -19.98 -3.69 0.31
N ILE A 233 -21.08 -4.45 0.28
CA ILE A 233 -21.38 -5.45 1.31
C ILE A 233 -20.27 -6.52 1.32
N GLY A 234 -19.86 -7.01 0.15
CA GLY A 234 -18.74 -7.94 0.02
C GLY A 234 -17.46 -7.43 0.68
N LEU A 235 -17.09 -6.19 0.35
CA LEU A 235 -15.89 -5.53 0.86
C LEU A 235 -16.00 -5.24 2.37
N PHE A 236 -16.99 -4.45 2.79
CA PHE A 236 -17.06 -3.94 4.17
C PHE A 236 -17.68 -4.89 5.17
N ARG A 237 -18.43 -5.92 4.76
CA ARG A 237 -18.93 -6.96 5.67
C ARG A 237 -18.02 -8.17 5.66
N PHE A 238 -17.95 -8.88 4.53
CA PHE A 238 -17.33 -10.20 4.51
C PHE A 238 -15.80 -10.14 4.61
N GLN A 239 -15.14 -9.21 3.92
CA GLN A 239 -13.68 -9.09 4.04
C GLN A 239 -13.24 -8.54 5.40
N VAL A 240 -13.94 -7.54 5.95
CA VAL A 240 -13.65 -7.03 7.31
C VAL A 240 -13.91 -8.10 8.37
N GLN A 241 -14.97 -8.91 8.22
CA GLN A 241 -15.23 -10.04 9.11
C GLN A 241 -14.10 -11.09 9.04
N CYS A 242 -13.68 -11.47 7.83
CA CYS A 242 -12.55 -12.38 7.63
C CYS A 242 -11.26 -11.83 8.27
N TYR A 243 -11.05 -10.52 8.15
CA TYR A 243 -9.91 -9.85 8.77
C TYR A 243 -9.95 -9.93 10.29
N ALA A 244 -11.10 -9.59 10.89
CA ALA A 244 -11.32 -9.70 12.32
C ALA A 244 -11.15 -11.15 12.82
N ASP A 245 -11.66 -12.14 12.06
CA ASP A 245 -11.50 -13.56 12.35
C ASP A 245 -10.03 -13.98 12.36
N ARG A 246 -9.23 -13.52 11.39
CA ARG A 246 -7.78 -13.81 11.35
C ARG A 246 -7.02 -13.18 12.50
N LEU A 247 -7.30 -11.91 12.80
CA LEU A 247 -6.68 -11.21 13.94
C LEU A 247 -7.02 -11.87 15.28
N THR A 248 -8.11 -12.62 15.36
CA THR A 248 -8.59 -13.23 16.61
C THR A 248 -8.65 -14.76 16.53
N GLN A 249 -7.95 -15.36 15.56
CA GLN A 249 -8.06 -16.79 15.28
C GLN A 249 -7.56 -17.67 16.43
N ARG A 250 -6.62 -17.16 17.24
CA ARG A 250 -6.09 -17.88 18.41
C ARG A 250 -6.87 -17.58 19.68
N THR A 251 -7.36 -16.35 19.83
CA THR A 251 -8.08 -15.92 21.04
C THR A 251 -9.10 -14.85 20.68
N ARG A 252 -10.34 -15.06 21.14
CA ARG A 252 -11.45 -14.14 20.92
C ARG A 252 -11.48 -13.08 22.03
N PRO A 253 -11.35 -11.79 21.72
CA PRO A 253 -11.50 -10.72 22.72
C PRO A 253 -12.96 -10.59 23.16
N ALA A 254 -13.19 -9.90 24.27
CA ALA A 254 -14.53 -9.65 24.78
C ALA A 254 -15.35 -8.82 23.79
N LYS A 255 -14.73 -7.79 23.21
CA LYS A 255 -15.38 -6.86 22.28
C LYS A 255 -14.51 -6.55 21.06
N ILE A 256 -15.17 -6.38 19.92
CA ILE A 256 -14.57 -5.91 18.67
C ILE A 256 -15.35 -4.69 18.17
N GLY A 257 -14.76 -3.50 18.25
CA GLY A 257 -15.29 -2.31 17.61
C GLY A 257 -14.93 -2.29 16.13
N VAL A 258 -15.91 -2.22 15.22
CA VAL A 258 -15.64 -2.14 13.77
C VAL A 258 -16.10 -0.78 13.24
N CYS A 259 -15.13 0.01 12.79
CA CYS A 259 -15.31 1.36 12.31
C CYS A 259 -15.67 1.39 10.81
N MET A 260 -16.64 2.24 10.46
CA MET A 260 -16.78 2.77 9.10
C MET A 260 -16.15 4.17 9.05
N ILE A 261 -15.48 4.47 7.94
CA ILE A 261 -14.76 5.72 7.73
C ILE A 261 -15.69 6.95 7.90
N TYR A 262 -15.11 8.05 8.37
CA TYR A 262 -15.79 9.32 8.58
C TYR A 262 -16.10 10.07 7.28
N ASN A 263 -16.93 11.11 7.38
CA ASN A 263 -17.14 12.03 6.26
C ASN A 263 -15.88 12.86 6.05
N LEU A 264 -15.54 13.12 4.80
CA LEU A 264 -14.34 13.89 4.42
C LEU A 264 -14.65 15.38 4.46
N ASP A 265 -13.62 16.24 4.50
CA ASP A 265 -13.82 17.70 4.51
C ASP A 265 -14.59 18.17 3.26
N GLU A 266 -15.74 18.79 3.50
CA GLU A 266 -16.58 19.36 2.45
C GLU A 266 -15.92 20.55 1.78
N ARG A 267 -15.02 21.25 2.49
CA ARG A 267 -14.29 22.38 1.91
C ARG A 267 -13.35 21.88 0.83
N ASN A 268 -13.48 22.46 -0.36
CA ASN A 268 -12.58 22.19 -1.46
C ASN A 268 -11.22 22.85 -1.19
N GLY A 269 -10.28 22.07 -0.65
CA GLY A 269 -8.88 22.44 -0.39
C GLY A 269 -7.89 21.50 -1.10
N GLU A 270 -6.60 21.70 -0.84
CA GLU A 270 -5.56 20.78 -1.31
C GLU A 270 -5.72 19.39 -0.67
N SER A 271 -5.65 18.34 -1.47
CA SER A 271 -5.73 16.96 -1.03
C SER A 271 -5.13 16.06 -2.09
N TRP A 272 -4.38 15.04 -1.67
CA TRP A 272 -3.92 13.97 -2.56
C TRP A 272 -5.11 13.18 -3.16
N ALA A 273 -6.26 13.17 -2.48
CA ALA A 273 -7.46 12.45 -2.93
C ALA A 273 -8.38 13.29 -3.84
N ASN A 274 -8.01 14.53 -4.18
CA ASN A 274 -8.92 15.47 -4.86
C ASN A 274 -9.54 14.93 -6.15
N MET A 275 -8.81 14.14 -6.94
CA MET A 275 -9.41 13.54 -8.14
C MET A 275 -10.41 12.45 -7.80
N ALA A 276 -10.08 11.54 -6.87
CA ALA A 276 -11.02 10.51 -6.43
C ALA A 276 -12.32 11.16 -5.91
N LEU A 277 -12.18 12.23 -5.13
CA LEU A 277 -13.30 13.04 -4.64
C LEU A 277 -14.07 13.75 -5.76
N CYS A 278 -13.38 14.26 -6.78
CA CYS A 278 -14.01 14.88 -7.95
C CYS A 278 -14.82 13.85 -8.75
N ILE A 279 -14.26 12.66 -9.00
CA ILE A 279 -14.94 11.54 -9.69
C ILE A 279 -16.17 11.09 -8.89
N LEU A 280 -16.09 11.10 -7.57
CA LEU A 280 -17.20 10.83 -6.66
C LEU A 280 -18.19 11.99 -6.51
N CYS A 281 -18.02 13.07 -7.27
CA CYS A 281 -18.81 14.30 -7.15
C CYS A 281 -18.84 14.88 -5.72
N TYR A 282 -17.88 14.54 -4.87
CA TYR A 282 -17.87 14.95 -3.47
C TYR A 282 -17.73 16.46 -3.31
N THR A 283 -16.94 17.09 -4.17
CA THR A 283 -16.75 18.54 -4.19
C THR A 283 -18.04 19.32 -4.50
N CYS A 284 -18.95 18.72 -5.27
CA CYS A 284 -20.21 19.37 -5.67
C CYS A 284 -21.38 18.97 -4.78
N PHE A 285 -21.42 17.72 -4.34
CA PHE A 285 -22.56 17.12 -3.63
C PHE A 285 -22.07 16.16 -2.53
N PRO A 286 -21.41 16.67 -1.46
CA PRO A 286 -20.83 15.81 -0.43
C PRO A 286 -21.88 14.93 0.24
N SER A 287 -23.08 15.48 0.48
CA SER A 287 -24.22 14.77 1.06
C SER A 287 -24.62 13.49 0.29
N MET A 288 -24.38 13.42 -1.02
CA MET A 288 -24.67 12.22 -1.82
C MET A 288 -23.76 11.06 -1.42
N LEU A 289 -22.44 11.29 -1.34
CA LEU A 289 -21.50 10.26 -0.93
C LEU A 289 -21.72 9.88 0.53
N GLN A 290 -21.91 10.86 1.42
CA GLN A 290 -22.14 10.63 2.85
C GLN A 290 -23.38 9.75 3.10
N ARG A 291 -24.50 10.01 2.41
CA ARG A 291 -25.70 9.16 2.50
C ARG A 291 -25.45 7.72 2.07
N ARG A 292 -24.59 7.52 1.07
CA ARG A 292 -24.26 6.19 0.55
C ARG A 292 -23.25 5.45 1.41
N MET A 293 -22.31 6.17 2.03
CA MET A 293 -21.48 5.61 3.09
C MET A 293 -22.33 5.15 4.26
N ARG A 294 -23.36 5.92 4.64
CA ARG A 294 -24.33 5.54 5.69
C ARG A 294 -25.12 4.29 5.30
N LEU A 295 -25.58 4.20 4.05
CA LEU A 295 -26.24 3.00 3.52
C LEU A 295 -25.33 1.76 3.63
N VAL A 296 -24.05 1.88 3.22
CA VAL A 296 -23.07 0.78 3.32
C VAL A 296 -22.80 0.42 4.78
N PHE A 297 -22.69 1.39 5.69
CA PHE A 297 -22.56 1.13 7.12
C PHE A 297 -23.72 0.27 7.67
N GLU A 298 -24.96 0.65 7.35
CA GLU A 298 -26.17 -0.02 7.83
C GLU A 298 -26.32 -1.45 7.25
N LEU A 299 -26.01 -1.62 5.96
CA LEU A 299 -26.17 -2.90 5.27
C LEU A 299 -24.97 -3.85 5.43
N ALA A 300 -23.77 -3.32 5.64
CA ALA A 300 -22.53 -4.09 5.70
C ALA A 300 -21.93 -4.11 7.12
N THR A 301 -21.41 -2.98 7.59
CA THR A 301 -20.62 -2.90 8.84
C THR A 301 -21.44 -3.31 10.07
N CYS A 302 -22.70 -2.85 10.18
CA CYS A 302 -23.62 -3.24 11.25
C CYS A 302 -24.02 -4.73 11.23
N ARG A 303 -23.67 -5.47 10.18
CA ARG A 303 -24.02 -6.89 9.97
C ARG A 303 -22.82 -7.82 10.10
N ILE A 304 -21.66 -7.30 10.51
CA ILE A 304 -20.47 -8.10 10.82
C ILE A 304 -20.71 -8.89 12.10
N GLN A 305 -20.32 -10.15 12.11
CA GLN A 305 -20.41 -11.02 13.28
C GLN A 305 -19.13 -11.83 13.42
N VAL A 306 -18.58 -11.88 14.63
CA VAL A 306 -17.39 -12.67 14.96
C VAL A 306 -17.76 -13.60 16.12
N PRO A 307 -17.93 -14.91 15.87
CA PRO A 307 -18.35 -15.84 16.91
C PRO A 307 -17.43 -15.79 18.14
N GLY A 308 -18.02 -15.64 19.32
CA GLY A 308 -17.29 -15.55 20.60
C GLY A 308 -16.89 -14.13 21.03
N SER A 309 -17.15 -13.11 20.20
CA SER A 309 -16.88 -11.71 20.54
C SER A 309 -18.12 -10.84 20.31
N GLU A 310 -18.34 -9.85 21.17
CA GLU A 310 -19.36 -8.83 20.93
C GLU A 310 -18.86 -7.83 19.87
N VAL A 311 -19.50 -7.78 18.71
CA VAL A 311 -19.15 -6.83 17.64
C VAL A 311 -19.96 -5.54 17.81
N VAL A 312 -19.27 -4.41 17.92
CA VAL A 312 -19.87 -3.08 18.06
C VAL A 312 -19.57 -2.25 16.81
N PRO A 313 -20.56 -1.94 15.95
CA PRO A 313 -20.33 -1.09 14.80
C PRO A 313 -20.15 0.38 15.23
N ILE A 314 -19.15 1.05 14.66
CA ILE A 314 -18.77 2.43 15.01
C ILE A 314 -18.82 3.30 13.74
N ALA A 315 -19.75 4.25 13.69
CA ALA A 315 -19.78 5.24 12.61
C ALA A 315 -18.85 6.41 12.96
N LEU A 316 -17.65 6.48 12.38
CA LEU A 316 -16.73 7.60 12.63
C LEU A 316 -17.26 8.92 12.04
N ALA A 317 -18.20 8.85 11.10
CA ALA A 317 -18.89 10.02 10.54
C ALA A 317 -19.71 10.80 11.59
N ASP A 318 -20.07 10.17 12.72
CA ASP A 318 -20.69 10.88 13.84
C ASP A 318 -19.69 11.75 14.62
N ALA A 319 -18.39 11.46 14.52
CA ALA A 319 -17.33 12.24 15.14
C ALA A 319 -16.84 13.34 14.20
N LEU A 320 -16.66 12.98 12.92
CA LEU A 320 -16.12 13.83 11.85
C LEU A 320 -17.15 13.87 10.72
N ASP A 321 -17.96 14.93 10.73
CA ASP A 321 -19.15 15.07 9.88
C ASP A 321 -18.87 15.74 8.52
N GLY A 322 -17.64 16.22 8.29
CA GLY A 322 -17.19 16.89 7.07
C GLY A 322 -17.27 18.41 7.15
N CYS A 323 -17.89 18.98 8.17
CA CYS A 323 -18.23 20.40 8.22
C CYS A 323 -17.13 21.27 8.86
N CYS A 324 -16.20 20.68 9.60
CA CYS A 324 -15.15 21.38 10.34
C CYS A 324 -13.77 21.08 9.75
N THR A 325 -13.27 21.95 8.85
CA THR A 325 -11.97 21.78 8.19
C THR A 325 -10.79 21.56 9.15
N GLU A 326 -10.83 22.12 10.36
CA GLU A 326 -9.78 21.95 11.37
C GLU A 326 -9.66 20.51 11.90
N ASP A 327 -10.71 19.70 11.72
CA ASP A 327 -10.68 18.27 12.06
C ASP A 327 -9.95 17.43 11.02
N TYR A 328 -9.58 18.03 9.90
CA TYR A 328 -8.96 17.35 8.78
C TYR A 328 -7.60 17.93 8.45
N HIS A 329 -6.82 17.12 7.77
CA HIS A 329 -5.69 17.56 6.99
C HIS A 329 -5.79 16.98 5.60
N GLN A 330 -5.47 17.81 4.62
CA GLN A 330 -5.60 17.46 3.21
C GLN A 330 -6.96 16.84 2.89
N ARG A 331 -8.02 17.31 3.56
CA ARG A 331 -9.42 16.88 3.46
C ARG A 331 -9.77 15.44 3.87
N VAL A 332 -8.83 14.50 3.81
CA VAL A 332 -9.12 13.07 3.94
C VAL A 332 -8.49 12.43 5.16
N GLU A 333 -7.44 13.03 5.70
CA GLU A 333 -6.79 12.55 6.92
C GLU A 333 -7.34 13.31 8.12
N PRO A 334 -7.44 12.69 9.31
CA PRO A 334 -7.84 13.41 10.50
C PRO A 334 -6.69 14.34 10.93
N SER A 335 -6.99 15.52 11.43
CA SER A 335 -6.00 16.32 12.16
C SER A 335 -5.75 15.73 13.55
N VAL A 336 -4.85 16.34 14.33
CA VAL A 336 -4.70 16.00 15.76
C VAL A 336 -6.03 16.14 16.51
N ILE A 337 -6.79 17.20 16.22
CA ILE A 337 -8.13 17.44 16.80
C ILE A 337 -9.13 16.41 16.27
N GLY A 338 -9.06 16.10 14.98
CA GLY A 338 -9.93 15.11 14.37
C GLY A 338 -9.74 13.70 14.96
N GLY A 339 -8.49 13.29 15.15
CA GLY A 339 -8.13 12.03 15.82
C GLY A 339 -8.65 11.97 17.25
N GLN A 340 -8.56 13.07 17.99
CA GLN A 340 -9.14 13.19 19.34
C GLN A 340 -10.67 13.01 19.33
N LYS A 341 -11.39 13.64 18.38
CA LYS A 341 -12.85 13.50 18.25
C LYS A 341 -13.26 12.07 17.87
N MET A 342 -12.58 11.47 16.90
CA MET A 342 -12.81 10.09 16.46
C MET A 342 -12.70 9.11 17.62
N LEU A 343 -11.64 9.26 18.42
CA LEU A 343 -11.42 8.47 19.61
C LEU A 343 -12.56 8.59 20.61
N CYS A 344 -12.96 9.82 20.94
CA CYS A 344 -14.01 10.08 21.91
C CYS A 344 -15.28 9.32 21.54
N ARG A 345 -15.58 9.27 20.24
CA ARG A 345 -16.69 8.47 19.71
C ARG A 345 -16.43 6.96 19.83
N ALA A 346 -15.28 6.47 19.39
CA ALA A 346 -14.92 5.05 19.45
C ALA A 346 -14.97 4.49 20.88
N LEU A 347 -14.41 5.21 21.86
CA LEU A 347 -14.48 4.83 23.29
C LEU A 347 -15.90 4.80 23.82
N SER A 348 -16.75 5.76 23.43
CA SER A 348 -18.15 5.81 23.86
C SER A 348 -18.92 4.55 23.45
N TYR A 349 -18.67 4.04 22.24
CA TYR A 349 -19.28 2.82 21.72
C TYR A 349 -18.65 1.57 22.31
N ALA A 350 -17.32 1.47 22.33
CA ALA A 350 -16.62 0.30 22.85
C ALA A 350 -16.96 0.04 24.34
N CYS A 351 -17.15 1.11 25.11
CA CYS A 351 -17.55 1.00 26.52
C CYS A 351 -19.05 0.81 26.72
N SER A 352 -19.88 1.06 25.70
CA SER A 352 -21.34 0.93 25.82
C SER A 352 -21.74 -0.53 26.12
N GLY A 353 -22.74 -0.70 26.98
CA GLY A 353 -23.20 -2.01 27.46
C GLY A 353 -22.42 -2.61 28.64
N SER A 354 -21.24 -2.08 28.99
CA SER A 354 -20.55 -2.51 30.21
C SER A 354 -21.15 -1.80 31.43
N LYS A 355 -21.71 -2.55 32.40
CA LYS A 355 -22.25 -2.01 33.69
C LYS A 355 -21.17 -1.42 34.60
N THR A 356 -19.94 -1.26 34.13
CA THR A 356 -18.79 -0.85 34.91
C THR A 356 -18.73 0.66 35.15
N ARG A 357 -18.19 1.04 36.31
CA ARG A 357 -17.83 2.42 36.71
C ARG A 357 -17.10 3.22 35.62
N LEU A 358 -16.30 2.54 34.79
CA LEU A 358 -15.59 3.12 33.66
C LEU A 358 -16.53 3.84 32.68
N LEU A 359 -17.69 3.27 32.35
CA LEU A 359 -18.64 3.88 31.41
C LEU A 359 -19.18 5.21 31.95
N ASN A 360 -19.51 5.28 33.23
CA ASN A 360 -20.04 6.51 33.84
C ASN A 360 -18.98 7.62 33.87
N GLU A 361 -17.71 7.28 34.12
CA GLU A 361 -16.62 8.26 34.11
C GLU A 361 -16.26 8.68 32.68
N VAL A 362 -16.22 7.73 31.72
CA VAL A 362 -16.03 8.03 30.29
C VAL A 362 -17.14 8.94 29.78
N VAL A 363 -18.41 8.62 30.01
CA VAL A 363 -19.54 9.47 29.60
C VAL A 363 -19.48 10.84 30.27
N ARG A 364 -19.03 10.94 31.53
CA ARG A 364 -18.87 12.22 32.24
C ARG A 364 -17.71 13.05 31.68
N ALA A 365 -16.60 12.42 31.30
CA ALA A 365 -15.47 13.08 30.64
C ALA A 365 -15.80 13.48 29.19
N LEU A 366 -16.57 12.66 28.46
CA LEU A 366 -17.01 12.96 27.10
C LEU A 366 -17.94 14.18 27.04
N ARG A 367 -18.70 14.48 28.11
CA ARG A 367 -19.44 15.75 28.22
C ARG A 367 -18.54 16.99 28.26
N ARG A 368 -17.24 16.83 28.51
CA ARG A 368 -16.24 17.91 28.44
C ARG A 368 -15.58 18.02 27.06
N CYS A 369 -15.80 17.06 26.16
CA CYS A 369 -15.36 17.19 24.79
C CYS A 369 -16.21 18.25 24.08
N PRO A 370 -15.62 19.12 23.26
CA PRO A 370 -16.36 20.16 22.57
C PRO A 370 -17.46 19.51 21.71
N PRO A 371 -18.75 19.88 21.90
CA PRO A 371 -19.82 19.33 21.09
C PRO A 371 -19.62 19.74 19.62
N SER A 372 -19.90 18.83 18.69
CA SER A 372 -20.04 19.21 17.29
C SER A 372 -21.17 20.25 17.17
N PRO A 373 -20.98 21.38 16.45
CA PRO A 373 -21.98 22.46 16.35
C PRO A 373 -23.34 22.05 15.76
N THR A 374 -23.48 20.84 15.23
CA THR A 374 -24.64 20.38 14.45
C THR A 374 -25.70 19.60 15.25
N MET A 375 -25.53 19.35 16.55
CA MET A 375 -26.47 18.52 17.34
C MET A 375 -27.90 19.07 17.52
N LEU A 376 -28.25 20.28 17.06
CA LEU A 376 -29.54 20.93 17.37
C LEU A 376 -30.25 21.64 16.20
N ARG A 377 -30.14 21.17 14.95
CA ARG A 377 -31.02 21.67 13.86
C ARG A 377 -31.87 20.57 13.23
N PRO A 378 -33.21 20.61 13.35
CA PRO A 378 -34.07 19.78 12.50
C PRO A 378 -33.98 20.33 11.07
N CYS A 379 -33.50 19.50 10.14
CA CYS A 379 -33.46 19.82 8.71
C CYS A 379 -34.89 19.93 8.16
N ALA A 380 -35.41 21.16 8.05
CA ALA A 380 -36.52 21.47 7.16
C ALA A 380 -35.97 21.59 5.74
N SER A 381 -36.25 20.61 4.87
CA SER A 381 -36.03 20.73 3.43
C SER A 381 -37.10 19.93 2.68
N PHE A 382 -38.25 20.57 2.51
CA PHE A 382 -39.22 20.28 1.46
C PHE A 382 -39.20 21.47 0.51
N ALA A 383 -38.66 21.28 -0.70
CA ALA A 383 -38.96 22.01 -1.95
C ALA A 383 -37.77 21.89 -2.92
N PHE A 384 -37.69 20.77 -3.65
CA PHE A 384 -36.81 20.65 -4.81
C PHE A 384 -37.61 20.11 -6.00
N LEU A 385 -38.47 20.96 -6.55
CA LEU A 385 -39.21 20.67 -7.81
C LEU A 385 -39.53 21.92 -8.63
N ALA A 386 -38.74 23.00 -8.51
CA ALA A 386 -38.95 24.21 -9.30
C ALA A 386 -37.62 24.91 -9.62
N LEU A 387 -36.76 24.30 -10.44
CA LEU A 387 -35.66 24.99 -11.13
C LEU A 387 -35.04 24.15 -12.26
N ILE A 388 -35.90 23.64 -13.15
CA ILE A 388 -35.48 23.29 -14.53
C ILE A 388 -36.13 24.32 -15.44
N GLY A 389 -35.41 25.41 -15.71
CA GLY A 389 -35.88 26.46 -16.60
C GLY A 389 -34.98 27.68 -16.53
N LYS A 390 -34.06 27.79 -17.50
CA LYS A 390 -33.13 28.89 -17.80
C LYS A 390 -31.77 28.88 -17.08
N ALA A 391 -30.79 28.30 -17.77
CA ALA A 391 -29.43 28.83 -17.79
C ALA A 391 -28.72 28.33 -19.07
N SER A 392 -29.04 28.96 -20.20
CA SER A 392 -28.20 28.95 -21.40
C SER A 392 -27.41 30.27 -21.40
N GLY A 393 -26.09 30.18 -21.20
CA GLY A 393 -25.21 31.34 -21.24
C GLY A 393 -23.76 31.02 -20.86
N ALA A 394 -22.89 31.00 -21.87
CA ALA A 394 -21.43 31.16 -21.82
C ALA A 394 -20.61 30.19 -20.93
N PHE A 395 -20.02 29.17 -21.57
CA PHE A 395 -18.81 28.50 -21.06
C PHE A 395 -17.57 29.17 -21.65
N GLU A 396 -16.65 29.64 -20.80
CA GLU A 396 -15.34 30.13 -21.23
C GLU A 396 -14.39 28.99 -21.66
N PRO A 397 -13.56 29.19 -22.70
CA PRO A 397 -12.65 28.16 -23.25
C PRO A 397 -11.32 28.03 -22.48
N GLY A 398 -11.35 28.14 -21.14
CA GLY A 398 -10.14 28.04 -20.28
C GLY A 398 -10.00 26.74 -19.48
N TYR A 399 -11.04 25.90 -19.40
CA TYR A 399 -11.12 24.80 -18.42
C TYR A 399 -10.42 23.49 -18.84
N LEU A 400 -10.14 23.30 -20.14
CA LEU A 400 -9.59 22.05 -20.68
C LEU A 400 -8.06 21.91 -20.51
N ALA A 401 -7.32 23.02 -20.41
CA ALA A 401 -5.87 22.99 -20.19
C ALA A 401 -5.50 22.63 -18.74
N THR A 402 -6.35 23.00 -17.76
CA THR A 402 -6.12 22.68 -16.35
C THR A 402 -6.52 21.24 -16.03
N ALA A 403 -7.59 20.71 -16.65
CA ALA A 403 -8.01 19.31 -16.50
C ALA A 403 -6.94 18.30 -16.99
N ALA A 404 -6.17 18.64 -18.03
CA ALA A 404 -5.07 17.80 -18.52
C ALA A 404 -3.89 17.71 -17.54
N ASN A 405 -3.60 18.78 -16.78
CA ASN A 405 -2.59 18.75 -15.72
C ASN A 405 -3.10 18.04 -14.45
N TYR A 406 -4.41 18.10 -14.17
CA TYR A 406 -5.03 17.42 -13.02
C TYR A 406 -5.18 15.90 -13.21
N THR A 407 -5.37 15.43 -14.45
CA THR A 407 -5.49 13.99 -14.77
C THR A 407 -4.20 13.21 -14.44
N ARG A 408 -3.05 13.88 -14.41
CA ARG A 408 -1.74 13.29 -14.11
C ARG A 408 -1.56 13.02 -12.61
N ALA A 409 -1.78 14.02 -11.75
CA ALA A 409 -1.60 13.92 -10.29
C ALA A 409 -2.54 12.93 -9.58
N ALA A 410 -3.63 12.54 -10.24
CA ALA A 410 -4.62 11.60 -9.73
C ALA A 410 -4.32 10.13 -10.00
N LEU A 411 -3.73 9.86 -11.16
CA LEU A 411 -3.25 8.54 -11.54
C LEU A 411 -2.02 8.18 -10.67
N ASP A 412 -1.28 9.21 -10.24
CA ASP A 412 -0.17 9.18 -9.30
C ASP A 412 -0.56 8.84 -7.84
N GLY A 413 -1.85 8.60 -7.53
CA GLY A 413 -2.31 8.07 -6.23
C GLY A 413 -2.72 6.58 -6.28
N TYR A 414 -3.05 6.06 -7.47
CA TYR A 414 -3.64 4.75 -7.71
C TYR A 414 -2.68 3.54 -7.66
N LEU A 415 -1.36 3.74 -7.84
CA LEU A 415 -0.38 2.66 -8.06
C LEU A 415 0.54 2.33 -6.84
N GLN A 416 0.36 2.96 -5.66
CA GLN A 416 1.29 2.87 -4.49
C GLN A 416 1.23 1.47 -3.86
N GLY A 417 0.10 0.76 -4.03
CA GLY A 417 -0.26 -0.36 -3.17
C GLY A 417 0.05 -1.77 -3.67
N ARG A 418 0.84 -1.98 -4.74
CA ARG A 418 0.83 -3.28 -5.44
C ARG A 418 2.09 -4.12 -5.59
N PHE A 419 3.29 -3.69 -5.18
CA PHE A 419 4.48 -4.52 -5.44
C PHE A 419 5.45 -4.57 -4.26
N GLY A 420 5.07 -5.37 -3.26
CA GLY A 420 5.97 -5.90 -2.24
C GLY A 420 5.43 -7.23 -1.73
N GLN A 421 5.77 -8.35 -2.40
CA GLN A 421 5.72 -9.66 -1.74
C GLN A 421 7.09 -9.93 -1.11
N PRO A 422 7.15 -10.49 0.11
CA PRO A 422 8.35 -11.16 0.58
C PRO A 422 8.57 -12.41 -0.30
N ALA A 423 9.74 -12.49 -0.92
CA ALA A 423 10.17 -13.70 -1.60
C ALA A 423 10.14 -14.87 -0.60
N GLY A 424 9.58 -16.01 -1.01
CA GLY A 424 9.76 -17.25 -0.27
C GLY A 424 11.26 -17.48 -0.06
N GLU A 425 11.64 -17.91 1.14
CA GLU A 425 13.02 -18.20 1.49
C GLU A 425 13.67 -19.05 0.39
N LEU A 426 14.66 -18.46 -0.28
CA LEU A 426 15.55 -19.20 -1.16
C LEU A 426 16.27 -20.27 -0.32
N PRO A 427 16.37 -21.53 -0.81
CA PRO A 427 17.25 -22.49 -0.18
C PRO A 427 18.65 -21.90 -0.11
N ALA A 428 19.25 -21.93 1.09
CA ALA A 428 20.59 -21.42 1.32
C ALA A 428 21.57 -22.07 0.33
N LYS A 429 22.19 -21.25 -0.53
CA LYS A 429 23.43 -21.52 -1.31
C LYS A 429 23.69 -23.02 -1.57
N GLY A 430 22.75 -23.69 -2.24
CA GLY A 430 22.79 -25.13 -2.51
C GLY A 430 23.18 -25.40 -3.97
N ASP A 431 24.27 -26.13 -4.15
CA ASP A 431 24.82 -26.73 -5.38
C ASP A 431 25.01 -25.85 -6.65
N PRO A 432 26.26 -25.55 -7.07
CA PRO A 432 26.56 -24.83 -8.31
C PRO A 432 26.22 -25.60 -9.61
N ALA A 433 25.62 -26.79 -9.50
CA ALA A 433 25.34 -27.68 -10.63
C ALA A 433 23.98 -27.41 -11.34
N LEU A 434 23.15 -26.48 -10.85
CA LEU A 434 21.76 -26.32 -11.34
C LEU A 434 21.34 -24.88 -11.66
N ASP A 435 22.23 -23.90 -11.64
CA ASP A 435 21.88 -22.54 -12.06
C ASP A 435 22.09 -22.42 -13.58
N PRO A 436 21.02 -22.38 -14.41
CA PRO A 436 21.15 -22.35 -15.87
C PRO A 436 21.68 -21.01 -16.38
N CYS A 437 21.88 -20.02 -15.50
CA CYS A 437 22.41 -18.73 -15.90
C CYS A 437 23.92 -18.76 -16.12
N PRO A 438 24.39 -18.14 -17.21
CA PRO A 438 25.81 -18.07 -17.46
C PRO A 438 26.49 -17.21 -16.37
N ILE A 439 27.47 -17.80 -15.70
CA ILE A 439 28.21 -17.18 -14.61
C ILE A 439 29.23 -16.20 -15.18
N LEU A 440 29.23 -14.96 -14.67
CA LEU A 440 30.31 -14.00 -14.91
C LEU A 440 31.54 -14.41 -14.10
N ASN A 441 32.41 -15.22 -14.69
CA ASN A 441 33.63 -15.70 -14.02
C ASN A 441 34.66 -14.58 -13.75
N SER A 442 34.58 -13.48 -14.50
CA SER A 442 35.44 -12.31 -14.35
C SER A 442 34.67 -11.04 -14.64
N TRP A 443 34.91 -10.00 -13.85
CA TRP A 443 34.38 -8.67 -14.07
C TRP A 443 35.52 -7.66 -13.95
N PRO A 444 35.68 -6.72 -14.89
CA PRO A 444 36.80 -5.80 -14.87
C PRO A 444 36.62 -4.73 -13.78
N ASP A 445 37.72 -4.17 -13.28
CA ASP A 445 37.68 -3.05 -12.32
C ASP A 445 37.20 -1.74 -12.97
N LYS A 446 37.23 -1.68 -14.31
CA LYS A 446 36.74 -0.56 -15.10
C LYS A 446 35.84 -1.04 -16.23
N VAL A 447 34.66 -0.44 -16.35
CA VAL A 447 33.68 -0.73 -17.40
C VAL A 447 33.30 0.57 -18.10
N GLU A 448 33.46 0.62 -19.42
CA GLU A 448 32.83 1.65 -20.24
C GLU A 448 31.45 1.18 -20.70
N ILE A 449 30.45 2.03 -20.53
CA ILE A 449 29.04 1.74 -20.82
C ILE A 449 28.56 2.68 -21.91
N ASP A 450 28.14 2.13 -23.04
CA ASP A 450 27.49 2.88 -24.09
C ASP A 450 26.15 3.44 -23.60
N ALA A 451 25.90 4.71 -23.91
CA ALA A 451 24.64 5.40 -23.73
C ALA A 451 23.93 5.56 -25.09
N PRO A 452 22.60 5.78 -25.13
CA PRO A 452 21.90 6.01 -26.38
C PRO A 452 22.53 7.15 -27.19
N ASN A 453 22.72 6.89 -28.49
CA ASN A 453 23.29 7.85 -29.42
C ASN A 453 22.16 8.44 -30.29
N PRO A 454 21.94 9.78 -30.30
CA PRO A 454 20.89 10.42 -31.10
C PRO A 454 21.02 10.17 -32.60
N CYS A 455 22.21 9.80 -33.12
CA CYS A 455 22.42 9.46 -34.53
C CYS A 455 21.72 8.20 -34.99
N ASN A 456 21.47 7.30 -34.05
CA ASN A 456 20.75 6.09 -34.32
C ASN A 456 19.52 6.09 -33.42
N PRO A 457 18.43 6.77 -33.81
CA PRO A 457 17.19 6.77 -33.03
C PRO A 457 16.58 5.36 -32.89
N LEU A 458 17.07 4.38 -33.67
CA LEU A 458 16.77 2.96 -33.52
C LEU A 458 17.76 2.21 -32.61
N ALA A 459 18.85 2.85 -32.15
CA ALA A 459 19.77 2.28 -31.18
C ALA A 459 19.14 2.31 -29.79
N SER A 460 18.15 1.45 -29.60
CA SER A 460 17.78 0.95 -28.29
C SER A 460 18.81 -0.05 -27.77
N ALA A 461 20.07 -0.03 -28.25
CA ALA A 461 21.09 -1.02 -27.89
C ALA A 461 22.47 -0.38 -27.76
N GLY A 462 23.33 -1.04 -26.97
CA GLY A 462 24.72 -0.64 -26.74
C GLY A 462 25.54 -1.77 -26.12
N GLY A 463 26.80 -1.48 -25.82
CA GLY A 463 27.73 -2.42 -25.19
C GLY A 463 28.30 -1.92 -23.87
N TRP A 464 28.81 -2.87 -23.10
CA TRP A 464 29.73 -2.66 -22.00
C TRP A 464 31.09 -3.17 -22.45
N THR A 465 32.13 -2.35 -22.36
CA THR A 465 33.49 -2.74 -22.75
C THR A 465 34.46 -2.55 -21.59
N SER A 466 35.51 -3.35 -21.55
CA SER A 466 36.54 -3.26 -20.51
C SER A 466 37.74 -2.47 -21.00
N GLU A 467 38.34 -1.66 -20.14
CA GLU A 467 39.61 -0.99 -20.43
C GLU A 467 40.75 -1.99 -20.17
N ALA A 468 40.97 -2.93 -21.10
CA ALA A 468 42.08 -3.88 -21.02
C ALA A 468 43.38 -3.21 -21.51
N PRO A 469 44.51 -3.29 -20.78
CA PRO A 469 45.78 -2.72 -21.23
C PRO A 469 46.26 -3.38 -22.54
N GLY A 470 46.37 -2.60 -23.63
CA GLY A 470 47.12 -2.98 -24.83
C GLY A 470 46.41 -3.85 -25.88
N SER A 471 45.15 -4.24 -25.67
CA SER A 471 44.32 -4.92 -26.66
C SER A 471 42.95 -4.25 -26.68
N GLY A 472 42.45 -3.86 -27.85
CA GLY A 472 41.20 -3.09 -28.00
C GLY A 472 40.08 -3.53 -27.06
N MET A 473 39.28 -2.57 -26.58
CA MET A 473 38.36 -2.75 -25.45
C MET A 473 37.44 -3.97 -25.62
N PRO A 474 37.68 -5.09 -24.90
CA PRO A 474 36.88 -6.29 -25.09
C PRO A 474 35.47 -6.05 -24.60
N LEU A 475 34.51 -6.51 -25.40
CA LEU A 475 33.09 -6.49 -25.08
C LEU A 475 32.81 -7.41 -23.88
N VAL A 476 32.25 -6.84 -22.82
CA VAL A 476 31.85 -7.54 -21.58
C VAL A 476 30.40 -8.00 -21.69
N MET A 477 29.52 -7.14 -22.20
CA MET A 477 28.09 -7.41 -22.33
C MET A 477 27.47 -6.51 -23.40
N THR A 478 26.36 -6.93 -24.00
CA THR A 478 25.50 -6.07 -24.81
C THR A 478 24.19 -5.84 -24.08
N TRP A 479 23.57 -4.69 -24.30
CA TRP A 479 22.22 -4.41 -23.83
C TRP A 479 21.35 -3.98 -25.01
N SER A 480 20.06 -4.31 -24.95
CA SER A 480 19.06 -3.86 -25.93
C SER A 480 17.71 -3.67 -25.26
N GLN A 481 16.96 -2.62 -25.63
CA GLN A 481 15.60 -2.37 -25.18
C GLN A 481 14.64 -2.80 -26.26
N GLN A 482 13.67 -3.62 -25.87
CA GLN A 482 12.64 -4.12 -26.76
C GLN A 482 11.25 -3.75 -26.24
N CYS A 483 10.41 -3.26 -27.14
CA CYS A 483 8.99 -3.09 -26.88
C CYS A 483 8.27 -4.40 -27.20
N SER A 484 7.99 -5.21 -26.18
CA SER A 484 7.17 -6.40 -26.38
C SER A 484 5.73 -5.98 -26.69
N LYS A 485 5.21 -6.30 -27.88
CA LYS A 485 3.81 -5.97 -28.26
C LYS A 485 2.77 -6.65 -27.37
N VAL A 486 3.09 -7.81 -26.82
CA VAL A 486 2.17 -8.68 -26.06
C VAL A 486 2.47 -8.70 -24.55
N GLY A 487 3.61 -8.13 -24.13
CA GLY A 487 3.99 -8.09 -22.72
C GLY A 487 3.15 -7.14 -21.89
N ALA A 488 2.89 -7.51 -20.63
CA ALA A 488 2.16 -6.71 -19.65
C ALA A 488 2.86 -5.40 -19.25
N SER A 489 4.15 -5.22 -19.57
CA SER A 489 4.88 -3.97 -19.30
C SER A 489 4.49 -2.89 -20.30
N LEU A 490 4.05 -1.72 -19.82
CA LEU A 490 3.85 -0.55 -20.68
C LEU A 490 5.19 0.02 -21.18
N VAL A 491 6.28 -0.22 -20.45
CA VAL A 491 7.61 0.35 -20.66
C VAL A 491 8.53 -0.68 -21.33
N PRO A 492 9.46 -0.26 -22.22
CA PRO A 492 10.45 -1.15 -22.81
C PRO A 492 11.25 -1.93 -21.76
N GLU A 493 11.43 -3.22 -22.00
CA GLU A 493 12.31 -4.06 -21.18
C GLU A 493 13.72 -4.02 -21.75
N THR A 494 14.73 -3.91 -20.89
CA THR A 494 16.14 -3.94 -21.31
C THR A 494 16.71 -5.32 -21.07
N THR A 495 17.15 -5.98 -22.13
CA THR A 495 17.79 -7.29 -22.13
C THR A 495 19.30 -7.13 -22.14
N TYR A 496 20.00 -7.90 -21.32
CA TYR A 496 21.45 -7.93 -21.24
C TYR A 496 21.96 -9.30 -21.69
N SER A 497 22.88 -9.33 -22.64
CA SER A 497 23.40 -10.56 -23.24
C SER A 497 24.92 -10.60 -23.22
N LEU A 498 25.47 -11.78 -22.96
CA LEU A 498 26.92 -12.00 -23.03
C LEU A 498 27.43 -11.91 -24.48
N PRO A 499 28.75 -11.73 -24.69
CA PRO A 499 29.34 -11.74 -26.03
C PRO A 499 29.06 -13.02 -26.82
N SER A 500 28.82 -14.15 -26.13
CA SER A 500 28.39 -15.42 -26.73
C SER A 500 26.94 -15.43 -27.23
N GLY A 501 26.16 -14.38 -26.97
CA GLY A 501 24.74 -14.29 -27.28
C GLY A 501 23.80 -14.83 -26.20
N GLY A 502 24.34 -15.48 -25.16
CA GLY A 502 23.54 -15.99 -24.04
C GLY A 502 22.88 -14.86 -23.24
N LEU A 503 21.60 -15.05 -22.87
CA LEU A 503 20.88 -14.12 -22.00
C LEU A 503 21.52 -14.11 -20.61
N PHE A 504 21.97 -12.93 -20.16
CA PHE A 504 22.47 -12.74 -18.80
C PHE A 504 21.33 -12.37 -17.84
N GLY A 505 20.39 -11.54 -18.30
CA GLY A 505 19.20 -11.18 -17.54
C GLY A 505 18.53 -9.95 -18.13
N THR A 506 17.55 -9.41 -17.41
CA THR A 506 16.78 -8.25 -17.88
C THR A 506 16.69 -7.16 -16.81
N SER A 507 16.29 -5.96 -17.22
CA SER A 507 15.83 -4.93 -16.30
C SER A 507 14.53 -4.35 -16.79
N ARG A 508 13.55 -4.31 -15.90
CA ARG A 508 12.19 -3.87 -16.22
C ARG A 508 11.77 -2.77 -15.27
N LEU A 509 11.21 -1.70 -15.83
CA LEU A 509 10.54 -0.69 -15.01
C LEU A 509 9.25 -1.29 -14.45
N VAL A 510 9.18 -1.33 -13.13
CA VAL A 510 7.93 -1.50 -12.39
C VAL A 510 7.53 -0.11 -11.95
N PRO A 511 6.46 0.46 -12.57
CA PRO A 511 5.97 1.75 -12.12
C PRO A 511 5.63 1.66 -10.64
N SER A 512 6.22 2.56 -9.85
CA SER A 512 5.90 2.76 -8.44
C SER A 512 5.43 4.21 -8.28
N LEU A 513 4.64 4.50 -7.24
CA LEU A 513 4.21 5.86 -7.01
C LEU A 513 5.24 6.75 -6.30
N MET A 514 6.30 6.20 -5.71
CA MET A 514 7.35 6.99 -5.06
C MET A 514 8.55 7.27 -5.99
N GLY A 515 8.39 6.97 -7.28
CA GLY A 515 9.45 7.02 -8.27
C GLY A 515 9.50 5.76 -9.13
N ASN A 516 10.52 5.66 -9.95
CA ASN A 516 10.63 4.56 -10.91
C ASN A 516 11.46 3.44 -10.30
N THR A 517 10.87 2.26 -10.06
CA THR A 517 11.60 1.10 -9.53
C THR A 517 11.90 0.10 -10.63
N PHE A 518 13.17 -0.20 -10.86
CA PHE A 518 13.62 -1.17 -11.85
C PHE A 518 13.89 -2.49 -11.16
N GLN A 519 13.23 -3.56 -11.59
CA GLN A 519 13.61 -4.92 -11.23
C GLN A 519 14.79 -5.35 -12.09
N LEU A 520 15.83 -5.87 -11.45
CA LEU A 520 16.97 -6.49 -12.13
C LEU A 520 16.82 -8.00 -12.04
N ASN A 521 16.42 -8.60 -13.16
CA ASN A 521 16.18 -10.03 -13.24
C ASN A 521 17.44 -10.74 -13.76
N ASP A 522 17.67 -11.95 -13.29
CA ASP A 522 18.62 -12.88 -13.90
C ASP A 522 18.04 -13.52 -15.18
N CYS A 523 18.78 -14.45 -15.78
CA CYS A 523 18.38 -15.10 -17.03
C CYS A 523 17.14 -16.01 -16.89
N VAL A 524 16.81 -16.45 -15.66
CA VAL A 524 15.62 -17.28 -15.37
C VAL A 524 14.41 -16.39 -15.06
N GLY A 525 14.64 -15.09 -14.85
CA GLY A 525 13.60 -14.12 -14.52
C GLY A 525 13.43 -13.87 -13.03
N TYR A 526 14.33 -14.37 -12.18
CA TYR A 526 14.29 -14.04 -10.75
C TYR A 526 14.86 -12.64 -10.50
N THR A 527 14.10 -11.84 -9.76
CA THR A 527 14.56 -10.52 -9.32
C THR A 527 15.67 -10.68 -8.28
N ARG A 528 16.88 -10.23 -8.63
CA ARG A 528 18.03 -10.25 -7.72
C ARG A 528 18.22 -8.94 -6.98
N TYR A 529 17.87 -7.82 -7.63
CA TYR A 529 18.01 -6.49 -7.10
C TYR A 529 16.89 -5.57 -7.60
N TYR A 530 16.69 -4.47 -6.89
CA TYR A 530 15.84 -3.37 -7.32
C TYR A 530 16.67 -2.09 -7.42
N ILE A 531 16.32 -1.21 -8.35
CA ILE A 531 16.87 0.15 -8.42
C ILE A 531 15.71 1.14 -8.35
N ASP A 532 15.63 1.93 -7.29
CA ASP A 532 14.69 3.05 -7.22
C ASP A 532 15.34 4.31 -7.79
N GLU A 533 14.65 5.00 -8.70
CA GLU A 533 14.94 6.36 -9.12
C GLU A 533 13.94 7.31 -8.45
N LYS A 534 14.48 8.30 -7.73
CA LYS A 534 13.73 9.40 -7.15
C LYS A 534 14.10 10.70 -7.85
N VAL A 535 13.09 11.52 -8.14
CA VAL A 535 13.24 12.84 -8.76
C VAL A 535 12.71 13.88 -7.79
N TYR A 536 13.53 14.90 -7.51
CA TYR A 536 13.21 15.99 -6.60
C TYR A 536 13.28 17.30 -7.38
N HIS A 537 12.25 18.13 -7.27
CA HIS A 537 12.21 19.44 -7.90
C HIS A 537 12.05 20.53 -6.83
N VAL A 538 13.08 21.35 -6.68
CA VAL A 538 13.09 22.50 -5.78
C VAL A 538 12.72 23.73 -6.58
N VAL A 539 11.46 24.14 -6.49
CA VAL A 539 10.90 25.27 -7.25
C VAL A 539 11.49 26.60 -6.75
N GLY A 540 11.82 27.51 -7.67
CA GLY A 540 12.20 28.89 -7.35
C GLY A 540 13.68 29.14 -7.10
N GLU A 541 14.51 28.09 -7.03
CA GLU A 541 15.97 28.20 -6.97
C GLU A 541 16.60 27.50 -8.18
N PRO A 542 16.60 28.14 -9.38
CA PRO A 542 17.13 27.50 -10.58
C PRO A 542 18.64 27.35 -10.53
N ASP A 543 19.14 26.20 -10.97
CA ASP A 543 20.55 26.01 -11.26
C ASP A 543 20.88 26.77 -12.55
N ALA A 544 21.70 27.83 -12.45
CA ALA A 544 22.02 28.68 -13.59
C ALA A 544 22.64 27.91 -14.77
N HIS A 545 23.48 26.91 -14.48
CA HIS A 545 24.12 26.09 -15.51
C HIS A 545 23.12 25.15 -16.18
N ALA A 546 22.24 24.51 -15.39
CA ALA A 546 21.20 23.64 -15.93
C ALA A 546 20.12 24.42 -16.70
N CYS A 547 19.80 25.64 -16.28
CA CYS A 547 18.91 26.54 -17.01
C CYS A 547 19.51 26.94 -18.36
N GLU A 548 20.78 27.36 -18.39
CA GLU A 548 21.46 27.78 -19.63
C GLU A 548 21.61 26.62 -20.63
N ILE A 549 22.03 25.43 -20.17
CA ILE A 549 22.35 24.31 -21.07
C ILE A 549 21.14 23.44 -21.39
N TYR A 550 20.26 23.21 -20.41
CA TYR A 550 19.17 22.24 -20.50
C TYR A 550 17.77 22.88 -20.47
N GLY A 551 17.67 24.19 -20.24
CA GLY A 551 16.37 24.88 -20.12
C GLY A 551 15.61 24.55 -18.83
N SER A 552 16.30 24.09 -17.79
CA SER A 552 15.72 23.82 -16.46
C SER A 552 15.74 25.11 -15.62
N CYS A 553 14.80 26.01 -15.88
CA CYS A 553 14.81 27.38 -15.34
C CYS A 553 13.74 27.64 -14.26
N ASP A 554 12.85 26.69 -14.01
CA ASP A 554 11.76 26.78 -13.02
C ASP A 554 12.16 26.29 -11.61
N GLY A 555 13.36 25.74 -11.46
CA GLY A 555 13.90 25.27 -10.20
C GLY A 555 15.17 24.43 -10.37
N SER A 556 15.63 23.83 -9.27
CA SER A 556 16.73 22.86 -9.28
C SER A 556 16.16 21.45 -9.24
N VAL A 557 16.58 20.62 -10.20
CA VAL A 557 16.19 19.22 -10.29
C VAL A 557 17.31 18.33 -9.77
N PHE A 558 16.98 17.44 -8.84
CA PHE A 558 17.88 16.44 -8.30
C PHE A 558 17.37 15.02 -8.57
N LEU A 559 18.29 14.11 -8.87
CA LEU A 559 18.04 12.69 -9.07
C LEU A 559 18.74 11.89 -7.98
N GLN A 560 18.12 10.81 -7.51
CA GLN A 560 18.77 9.86 -6.63
C GLN A 560 18.43 8.43 -7.07
N PHE A 561 19.45 7.59 -7.17
CA PHE A 561 19.29 6.17 -7.44
C PHE A 561 19.62 5.35 -6.19
N ILE A 562 18.82 4.34 -5.89
CA ILE A 562 18.97 3.49 -4.70
C ILE A 562 18.96 2.02 -5.14
N ILE A 563 20.03 1.28 -4.88
CA ILE A 563 20.10 -0.16 -5.10
C ILE A 563 19.60 -0.88 -3.85
N ARG A 564 18.64 -1.79 -4.03
CA ARG A 564 18.17 -2.72 -3.00
C ARG A 564 18.45 -4.16 -3.38
N ASP A 565 18.68 -5.00 -2.39
CA ASP A 565 18.72 -6.45 -2.58
C ASP A 565 17.32 -7.03 -2.85
N HIS A 566 17.26 -8.32 -3.16
CA HIS A 566 16.00 -9.06 -3.36
C HIS A 566 15.05 -9.02 -2.14
N ALA A 567 15.58 -8.77 -0.93
CA ALA A 567 14.78 -8.60 0.28
C ALA A 567 14.27 -7.16 0.47
N GLY A 568 14.51 -6.27 -0.50
CA GLY A 568 14.10 -4.88 -0.46
C GLY A 568 14.94 -3.99 0.47
N ARG A 569 16.05 -4.49 1.00
CA ARG A 569 16.96 -3.72 1.86
C ARG A 569 17.84 -2.84 1.00
N LYS A 570 17.95 -1.56 1.37
CA LYS A 570 18.88 -0.61 0.73
C LYS A 570 20.32 -1.08 0.99
N ILE A 571 21.08 -1.29 -0.08
CA ILE A 571 22.49 -1.70 -0.01
C ILE A 571 23.44 -0.64 -0.57
N ALA A 572 23.00 0.15 -1.55
CA ALA A 572 23.79 1.25 -2.11
C ALA A 572 22.89 2.37 -2.63
N HIS A 573 23.45 3.56 -2.84
CA HIS A 573 22.74 4.71 -3.38
C HIS A 573 23.70 5.77 -3.95
N THR A 574 23.17 6.64 -4.80
CA THR A 574 23.85 7.87 -5.19
C THR A 574 23.56 8.99 -4.17
N PRO A 575 24.42 10.02 -4.10
CA PRO A 575 24.00 11.31 -3.55
C PRO A 575 22.87 11.91 -4.41
N TYR A 576 22.34 13.05 -3.97
CA TYR A 576 21.44 13.86 -4.80
C TYR A 576 22.22 14.44 -5.97
N LEU A 577 22.06 13.83 -7.14
CA LEU A 577 22.71 14.22 -8.38
C LEU A 577 21.98 15.41 -8.97
N ARG A 578 22.69 16.45 -9.39
CA ARG A 578 22.10 17.50 -10.22
C ARG A 578 21.68 16.92 -11.58
N LEU A 579 20.70 17.55 -12.22
CA LEU A 579 20.25 17.14 -13.54
C LEU A 579 21.43 17.03 -14.53
N PHE A 580 21.62 15.85 -15.09
CA PHE A 580 22.72 15.49 -16.00
C PHE A 580 24.14 15.68 -15.44
N GLN A 581 24.32 15.58 -14.12
CA GLN A 581 25.64 15.58 -13.48
C GLN A 581 26.57 14.54 -14.13
N SER A 582 27.79 14.94 -14.47
CA SER A 582 28.73 14.15 -15.28
C SER A 582 29.65 13.24 -14.48
N SER A 583 29.74 13.38 -13.15
CA SER A 583 30.56 12.54 -12.29
C SER A 583 30.01 12.47 -10.87
N PHE A 584 30.00 11.28 -10.28
CA PHE A 584 29.52 11.03 -8.91
C PHE A 584 30.02 9.69 -8.36
N ASN A 585 29.89 9.52 -7.04
CA ASN A 585 30.12 8.25 -6.36
C ASN A 585 28.79 7.57 -6.07
N ILE A 586 28.80 6.23 -6.12
CA ILE A 586 27.76 5.38 -5.53
C ILE A 586 28.30 4.92 -4.19
N GLU A 587 27.51 5.06 -3.13
CA GLU A 587 27.91 4.83 -1.75
C GLU A 587 26.99 3.78 -1.08
N ASP A 588 27.53 3.00 -0.15
CA ASP A 588 26.73 2.10 0.66
C ASP A 588 25.97 2.83 1.79
N THR A 589 25.24 2.09 2.62
CA THR A 589 24.49 2.68 3.74
C THR A 589 25.36 3.29 4.84
N SER A 590 26.66 3.03 4.84
CA SER A 590 27.65 3.59 5.77
C SER A 590 28.44 4.76 5.16
N GLY A 591 28.19 5.11 3.89
CA GLY A 591 28.89 6.17 3.16
C GLY A 591 30.22 5.74 2.53
N LEU A 592 30.52 4.44 2.47
CA LEU A 592 31.72 3.93 1.78
C LEU A 592 31.48 3.85 0.28
N VAL A 593 32.52 4.09 -0.52
CA VAL A 593 32.40 4.14 -1.98
C VAL A 593 32.28 2.73 -2.55
N VAL A 594 31.19 2.49 -3.29
CA VAL A 594 30.93 1.25 -4.04
C VAL A 594 31.51 1.35 -5.45
N ALA A 595 31.31 2.49 -6.13
CA ALA A 595 31.86 2.74 -7.46
C ALA A 595 31.93 4.24 -7.75
N HIS A 596 32.89 4.66 -8.56
CA HIS A 596 32.96 5.99 -9.15
C HIS A 596 32.43 5.94 -10.58
N VAL A 597 31.55 6.88 -10.94
CA VAL A 597 30.93 6.96 -12.27
C VAL A 597 31.27 8.32 -12.88
N GLU A 598 31.77 8.34 -14.12
CA GLU A 598 32.08 9.58 -14.84
C GLU A 598 31.73 9.49 -16.33
N ARG A 599 31.31 10.61 -16.93
CA ARG A 599 30.97 10.71 -18.34
C ARG A 599 32.26 10.81 -19.16
N ILE A 600 32.40 9.98 -20.20
CA ILE A 600 33.53 10.06 -21.12
C ILE A 600 33.24 11.13 -22.17
N GLY A 601 33.96 12.26 -22.07
CA GLY A 601 33.83 13.41 -22.97
C GLY A 601 32.71 14.38 -22.59
N HIS A 602 32.53 15.40 -23.42
CA HIS A 602 31.62 16.54 -23.14
C HIS A 602 30.32 16.46 -23.96
N TRP A 603 29.64 15.31 -23.92
CA TRP A 603 28.36 15.15 -24.61
C TRP A 603 27.19 15.57 -23.72
N ASN A 604 26.16 16.14 -24.36
CA ASN A 604 24.91 16.56 -23.72
C ASN A 604 23.82 15.50 -24.00
N PRO A 605 23.20 14.89 -22.98
CA PRO A 605 22.12 13.91 -23.16
C PRO A 605 20.93 14.42 -23.97
N MET A 606 20.68 15.73 -23.92
CA MET A 606 19.60 16.40 -24.66
C MET A 606 19.98 16.81 -26.09
N SER A 607 21.25 16.69 -26.45
CA SER A 607 21.72 17.12 -27.76
C SER A 607 21.17 16.19 -28.84
N LYS A 608 20.56 16.78 -29.86
CA LYS A 608 20.24 16.09 -31.11
C LYS A 608 21.45 16.00 -32.05
N MET A 609 22.56 16.66 -31.71
CA MET A 609 23.76 16.62 -32.52
C MET A 609 24.48 15.30 -32.35
N CYS A 610 24.90 14.78 -33.49
CA CYS A 610 25.59 13.53 -33.61
C CYS A 610 27.03 13.58 -33.11
N SER A 611 27.40 12.67 -32.21
CA SER A 611 28.80 12.40 -31.87
C SER A 611 29.29 11.16 -32.61
N THR A 612 30.36 11.30 -33.41
CA THR A 612 31.04 10.17 -34.06
C THR A 612 31.76 9.26 -33.06
N LYS A 613 32.03 9.75 -31.84
CA LYS A 613 32.72 9.01 -30.78
C LYS A 613 31.79 8.23 -29.84
N GLY A 614 30.47 8.29 -30.10
CA GLY A 614 29.43 7.73 -29.24
C GLY A 614 29.27 8.51 -27.93
N HIS A 615 28.24 8.17 -27.17
CA HIS A 615 28.03 8.62 -25.80
C HIS A 615 28.40 7.49 -24.86
N ARG A 616 29.33 7.72 -23.92
CA ARG A 616 29.83 6.67 -23.01
C ARG A 616 29.98 7.18 -21.58
N TRP A 617 29.84 6.26 -20.64
CA TRP A 617 30.15 6.43 -19.22
C TRP A 617 31.26 5.47 -18.81
N LEU A 618 32.11 5.87 -17.88
CA LEU A 618 33.14 5.05 -17.25
C LEU A 618 32.73 4.76 -15.81
N VAL A 619 32.71 3.48 -15.45
CA VAL A 619 32.50 3.01 -14.09
C VAL A 619 33.80 2.42 -13.58
N LYS A 620 34.31 2.93 -12.45
CA LYS A 620 35.52 2.46 -11.78
C LYS A 620 35.17 1.89 -10.40
N PHE A 621 35.52 0.64 -10.15
CA PHE A 621 35.37 0.02 -8.84
C PHE A 621 36.64 0.26 -8.01
N PRO A 622 36.53 0.63 -6.73
CA PRO A 622 37.70 0.80 -5.87
C PRO A 622 38.34 -0.56 -5.58
N ASP A 623 39.66 -0.53 -5.33
CA ASP A 623 40.36 -1.68 -4.77
C ASP A 623 39.85 -1.93 -3.35
N LEU A 624 39.29 -3.13 -3.11
CA LEU A 624 38.70 -3.52 -1.83
C LEU A 624 39.72 -3.59 -0.69
N THR A 625 41.02 -3.57 -1.00
CA THR A 625 42.09 -3.52 0.01
C THR A 625 42.30 -2.11 0.57
N LEU A 626 41.77 -1.07 -0.08
CA LEU A 626 41.94 0.31 0.32
C LEU A 626 40.88 0.76 1.35
N PRO A 627 41.26 1.57 2.35
CA PRO A 627 40.30 2.16 3.28
C PRO A 627 39.32 3.07 2.53
N GLY A 628 38.03 2.95 2.85
CA GLY A 628 36.95 3.72 2.19
C GLY A 628 36.22 2.97 1.08
N ALA A 629 36.70 1.79 0.67
CA ALA A 629 36.01 0.92 -0.28
C ALA A 629 34.88 0.14 0.41
N SER A 630 33.71 0.08 -0.24
CA SER A 630 32.56 -0.69 0.26
C SER A 630 32.69 -2.17 -0.09
N ALA A 631 32.37 -3.04 0.87
CA ALA A 631 32.31 -4.49 0.69
C ALA A 631 30.91 -5.00 0.30
N VAL A 632 29.98 -4.11 -0.09
CA VAL A 632 28.60 -4.51 -0.49
C VAL A 632 28.59 -5.48 -1.67
N PHE A 633 29.55 -5.33 -2.61
CA PHE A 633 29.77 -6.27 -3.72
C PHE A 633 31.19 -6.87 -3.58
N PRO A 634 31.34 -7.93 -2.74
CA PRO A 634 32.66 -8.41 -2.32
C PRO A 634 33.41 -9.16 -3.43
N THR A 635 32.69 -9.74 -4.39
CA THR A 635 33.31 -10.41 -5.55
C THR A 635 33.16 -9.57 -6.81
N ALA A 636 34.10 -9.72 -7.73
CA ALA A 636 34.03 -9.04 -9.02
C ALA A 636 32.72 -9.37 -9.76
N ALA A 637 32.28 -10.63 -9.70
CA ALA A 637 31.05 -11.11 -10.31
C ALA A 637 29.78 -10.43 -9.77
N ASP A 638 29.80 -9.88 -8.55
CA ASP A 638 28.62 -9.24 -7.94
C ASP A 638 28.47 -7.75 -8.33
N ARG A 639 29.40 -7.19 -9.12
CA ARG A 639 29.45 -5.75 -9.43
C ARG A 639 28.54 -5.30 -10.58
N TRP A 640 27.95 -6.23 -11.34
CA TRP A 640 27.08 -5.91 -12.49
C TRP A 640 25.83 -5.06 -12.18
N PRO A 641 25.22 -5.05 -10.97
CA PRO A 641 24.06 -4.20 -10.69
C PRO A 641 24.38 -2.72 -10.86
N VAL A 642 25.63 -2.31 -10.59
CA VAL A 642 26.11 -0.95 -10.81
C VAL A 642 26.13 -0.59 -12.30
N ALA A 643 26.59 -1.48 -13.16
CA ALA A 643 26.57 -1.24 -14.61
C ALA A 643 25.14 -1.13 -15.15
N LYS A 644 24.22 -2.00 -14.69
CA LYS A 644 22.78 -1.87 -15.04
C LYS A 644 22.20 -0.54 -14.55
N LEU A 645 22.56 -0.06 -13.35
CA LEU A 645 22.15 1.27 -12.86
C LEU A 645 22.56 2.37 -13.84
N VAL A 646 23.83 2.38 -14.26
CA VAL A 646 24.33 3.41 -15.19
C VAL A 646 23.67 3.29 -16.57
N THR A 647 23.41 2.07 -17.07
CA THR A 647 22.63 1.87 -18.30
C THR A 647 21.20 2.40 -18.17
N ILE A 648 20.51 2.13 -17.05
CA ILE A 648 19.17 2.66 -16.77
C ILE A 648 19.21 4.19 -16.70
N MET A 649 20.15 4.78 -15.97
CA MET A 649 20.32 6.23 -15.88
C MET A 649 20.54 6.84 -17.26
N ALA A 650 21.49 6.31 -18.04
CA ALA A 650 21.84 6.83 -19.36
C ALA A 650 20.69 6.71 -20.37
N THR A 651 19.96 5.59 -20.37
CA THR A 651 18.81 5.39 -21.25
C THR A 651 17.66 6.34 -20.91
N ARG A 652 17.45 6.62 -19.63
CA ARG A 652 16.44 7.58 -19.17
C ARG A 652 16.84 9.02 -19.46
N ASP A 653 18.11 9.36 -19.31
CA ASP A 653 18.61 10.71 -19.59
C ASP A 653 18.45 11.10 -21.06
N ALA A 654 18.49 10.13 -21.98
CA ALA A 654 18.24 10.38 -23.41
C ALA A 654 16.80 10.83 -23.71
N SER A 655 15.84 10.55 -22.82
CA SER A 655 14.44 10.98 -22.93
C SER A 655 14.01 11.88 -21.77
N ARG A 656 14.94 12.36 -20.94
CA ARG A 656 14.63 13.18 -19.77
C ARG A 656 14.42 14.64 -20.18
N LEU A 657 13.34 15.24 -19.70
CA LEU A 657 13.02 16.64 -19.90
C LEU A 657 13.78 17.52 -18.91
N SER A 658 13.79 18.83 -19.16
CA SER A 658 14.37 19.83 -18.25
C SER A 658 13.73 19.84 -16.85
N SER A 659 12.51 19.34 -16.71
CA SER A 659 11.82 19.16 -15.43
C SER A 659 12.29 17.93 -14.64
N GLY A 660 13.20 17.12 -15.18
CA GLY A 660 13.66 15.85 -14.59
C GLY A 660 12.77 14.65 -14.89
N LEU A 661 11.55 14.87 -15.39
CA LEU A 661 10.64 13.81 -15.84
C LEU A 661 11.11 13.19 -17.14
N VAL A 662 10.80 11.92 -17.36
CA VAL A 662 11.15 11.21 -18.59
C VAL A 662 9.96 11.25 -19.56
N SER A 663 10.21 11.63 -20.81
CA SER A 663 9.20 11.62 -21.86
C SER A 663 8.76 10.18 -22.15
N PRO A 664 7.46 9.92 -22.35
CA PRO A 664 7.00 8.57 -22.67
C PRO A 664 7.65 8.09 -23.98
N SER A 665 8.15 6.87 -23.95
CA SER A 665 8.65 6.16 -25.12
C SER A 665 7.52 5.91 -26.12
N VAL A 666 7.88 5.71 -27.39
CA VAL A 666 6.92 5.35 -28.46
C VAL A 666 6.11 4.11 -28.05
N CYS A 667 6.76 3.14 -27.38
CA CYS A 667 6.12 1.94 -26.84
C CYS A 667 5.01 2.26 -25.83
N GLU A 668 5.27 3.16 -24.88
CA GLU A 668 4.30 3.56 -23.86
C GLU A 668 3.12 4.30 -24.49
N VAL A 669 3.39 5.18 -25.47
CA VAL A 669 2.34 5.93 -26.18
C VAL A 669 1.43 4.97 -26.96
N GLU A 670 1.98 4.03 -27.72
CA GLU A 670 1.20 3.06 -28.50
C GLU A 670 0.32 2.18 -27.59
N LYS A 671 0.89 1.62 -26.52
CA LYS A 671 0.15 0.75 -25.60
C LYS A 671 -0.92 1.49 -24.80
N THR A 672 -0.59 2.67 -24.29
CA THR A 672 -1.55 3.51 -23.55
C THR A 672 -2.68 3.95 -24.48
N GLY A 673 -2.36 4.32 -25.72
CA GLY A 673 -3.36 4.65 -26.74
C GLY A 673 -4.32 3.48 -26.98
N LEU A 674 -3.80 2.26 -27.17
CA LEU A 674 -4.63 1.07 -27.35
C LEU A 674 -5.52 0.79 -26.14
N LEU A 675 -4.98 0.90 -24.92
CA LEU A 675 -5.74 0.70 -23.68
C LEU A 675 -6.88 1.71 -23.55
N VAL A 676 -6.63 2.99 -23.85
CA VAL A 676 -7.65 4.05 -23.82
C VAL A 676 -8.75 3.76 -24.84
N ILE A 677 -8.40 3.34 -26.06
CA ILE A 677 -9.38 2.95 -27.09
C ILE A 677 -10.26 1.80 -26.59
N CYS A 678 -9.66 0.76 -25.99
CA CYS A 678 -10.40 -0.36 -25.41
C CYS A 678 -11.35 0.09 -24.28
N MET A 679 -10.91 0.99 -23.40
CA MET A 679 -11.75 1.51 -22.31
C MET A 679 -12.91 2.35 -22.83
N VAL A 680 -12.67 3.22 -23.83
CA VAL A 680 -13.73 4.01 -24.48
C VAL A 680 -14.74 3.09 -25.14
N PHE A 681 -14.28 2.07 -25.88
CA PHE A 681 -15.16 1.09 -26.50
C PHE A 681 -16.01 0.34 -25.46
N LEU A 682 -15.40 -0.10 -24.35
CA LEU A 682 -16.11 -0.76 -23.26
C LEU A 682 -17.14 0.17 -22.61
N ALA A 683 -16.80 1.43 -22.36
CA ALA A 683 -17.72 2.42 -21.80
C ALA A 683 -18.91 2.69 -22.73
N VAL A 684 -18.66 2.80 -24.04
CA VAL A 684 -19.72 2.95 -25.06
C VAL A 684 -20.61 1.70 -25.10
N ALA A 685 -20.04 0.50 -25.06
CA ALA A 685 -20.79 -0.74 -25.03
C ALA A 685 -21.66 -0.86 -23.78
N LEU A 686 -21.10 -0.54 -22.60
CA LEU A 686 -21.85 -0.51 -21.33
C LEU A 686 -22.96 0.57 -21.35
N GLY A 687 -22.69 1.74 -21.91
CA GLY A 687 -23.69 2.79 -22.11
C GLY A 687 -24.83 2.33 -23.03
N ALA A 688 -24.51 1.66 -24.14
CA ALA A 688 -25.51 1.09 -25.04
C ALA A 688 -26.35 -0.01 -24.37
N LEU A 689 -25.71 -0.91 -23.63
CA LEU A 689 -26.38 -1.94 -22.81
C LEU A 689 -27.30 -1.30 -21.76
N TYR A 690 -26.86 -0.23 -21.10
CA TYR A 690 -27.66 0.50 -20.13
C TYR A 690 -28.86 1.18 -20.78
N ILE A 691 -28.69 1.84 -21.94
CA ILE A 691 -29.80 2.43 -22.71
C ILE A 691 -30.78 1.35 -23.15
N LEU A 692 -30.30 0.20 -23.61
CA LEU A 692 -31.13 -0.95 -23.98
C LEU A 692 -31.92 -1.46 -22.77
N PHE A 693 -31.27 -1.59 -21.61
CA PHE A 693 -31.92 -1.96 -20.35
C PHE A 693 -33.00 -0.95 -19.95
N LEU A 694 -32.73 0.36 -20.04
CA LEU A 694 -33.73 1.40 -19.76
C LEU A 694 -34.92 1.34 -20.72
N ARG A 695 -34.67 1.08 -22.01
CA ARG A 695 -35.74 1.03 -23.03
C ARG A 695 -36.59 -0.23 -22.94
N VAL A 696 -35.96 -1.38 -22.69
CA VAL A 696 -36.61 -2.69 -22.77
C VAL A 696 -37.03 -3.21 -21.39
N GLY A 697 -36.23 -2.98 -20.36
CA GLY A 697 -36.45 -3.52 -19.01
C GLY A 697 -37.33 -2.63 -18.13
N VAL A 698 -37.23 -1.31 -18.24
CA VAL A 698 -37.95 -0.40 -17.33
C VAL A 698 -39.43 -0.31 -17.64
N ALA A 699 -39.84 -0.29 -18.90
CA ALA A 699 -41.27 -0.25 -19.27
C ALA A 699 -42.08 -1.44 -18.70
N PRO A 700 -41.67 -2.71 -18.87
CA PRO A 700 -42.38 -3.83 -18.26
C PRO A 700 -42.27 -3.87 -16.73
N MET A 701 -41.16 -3.38 -16.13
CA MET A 701 -41.08 -3.24 -14.67
C MET A 701 -42.02 -2.16 -14.13
N GLN A 702 -42.14 -1.02 -14.82
CA GLN A 702 -43.08 0.04 -14.46
C GLN A 702 -44.52 -0.47 -14.57
N ASN A 703 -44.85 -1.19 -15.63
CA ASN A 703 -46.15 -1.82 -15.79
C ASN A 703 -46.41 -2.86 -14.68
N ALA A 704 -45.44 -3.73 -14.37
CA ALA A 704 -45.57 -4.71 -13.29
C ALA A 704 -45.72 -4.06 -11.90
N CYS A 705 -45.04 -2.95 -11.63
CA CYS A 705 -45.21 -2.19 -10.39
C CYS A 705 -46.59 -1.51 -10.31
N LEU A 706 -47.06 -0.92 -11.42
CA LEU A 706 -48.40 -0.32 -11.49
C LEU A 706 -49.51 -1.40 -11.39
N ASP A 707 -49.29 -2.59 -11.94
CA ASP A 707 -50.20 -3.74 -11.79
C ASP A 707 -50.23 -4.24 -10.33
N PHE A 708 -49.11 -4.14 -9.61
CA PHE A 708 -49.03 -4.47 -8.18
C PHE A 708 -49.76 -3.45 -7.31
N GLU A 709 -49.68 -2.15 -7.62
CA GLU A 709 -50.41 -1.09 -6.90
C GLU A 709 -51.90 -1.02 -7.25
N SER A 710 -52.28 -1.36 -8.48
CA SER A 710 -53.68 -1.34 -8.93
C SER A 710 -54.46 -2.60 -8.56
N SER A 711 -53.79 -3.63 -8.04
CA SER A 711 -54.46 -4.78 -7.42
C SER A 711 -55.08 -4.32 -6.10
N PRO A 712 -56.42 -4.15 -6.01
CA PRO A 712 -57.04 -3.77 -4.75
C PRO A 712 -56.68 -4.83 -3.71
N PRO A 713 -56.36 -4.43 -2.46
CA PRO A 713 -56.17 -5.41 -1.40
C PRO A 713 -57.40 -6.29 -1.39
N LYS A 714 -57.22 -7.58 -1.66
CA LYS A 714 -58.30 -8.55 -1.53
C LYS A 714 -58.74 -8.50 -0.07
N GLU A 715 -59.86 -7.85 0.19
CA GLU A 715 -60.63 -8.01 1.42
C GLU A 715 -61.10 -9.47 1.46
N ASN A 716 -60.19 -10.39 1.76
CA ASN A 716 -60.55 -11.68 2.27
C ASN A 716 -60.96 -11.46 3.74
N GLY A 717 -62.20 -11.03 3.94
CA GLY A 717 -62.94 -11.22 5.19
C GLY A 717 -63.25 -12.70 5.46
N GLY A 718 -62.29 -13.59 5.19
CA GLY A 718 -62.34 -14.99 5.54
C GLY A 718 -61.28 -15.23 6.59
N ASP A 719 -61.72 -15.61 7.79
CA ASP A 719 -60.88 -16.10 8.87
C ASP A 719 -59.71 -16.91 8.31
N ILE A 720 -58.50 -16.40 8.49
CA ILE A 720 -57.28 -17.17 8.30
C ILE A 720 -57.30 -18.23 9.42
N LYS A 721 -57.95 -19.36 9.15
CA LYS A 721 -57.68 -20.60 9.86
C LYS A 721 -56.22 -20.91 9.62
N ILE A 722 -55.40 -20.62 10.62
CA ILE A 722 -54.07 -21.17 10.78
C ILE A 722 -54.21 -22.67 10.56
N PRO A 723 -53.58 -23.28 9.54
CA PRO A 723 -53.56 -24.73 9.46
C PRO A 723 -52.82 -25.22 10.70
N GLU A 724 -53.54 -25.93 11.58
CA GLU A 724 -52.93 -26.76 12.61
C GLU A 724 -51.90 -27.65 11.94
N ILE A 725 -50.63 -27.41 12.26
CA ILE A 725 -49.55 -28.35 12.00
C ILE A 725 -49.77 -29.51 12.97
N HIS A 726 -50.69 -30.40 12.60
CA HIS A 726 -50.84 -31.72 13.18
C HIS A 726 -50.10 -32.71 12.31
N GLY A 727 -49.08 -33.33 12.90
CA GLY A 727 -48.49 -34.57 12.40
C GLY A 727 -47.03 -34.45 11.99
N LEU A 728 -46.12 -34.46 12.98
CA LEU A 728 -44.81 -35.12 12.86
C LEU A 728 -44.21 -35.34 14.26
N THR A 729 -44.96 -36.03 15.12
CA THR A 729 -44.39 -36.79 16.25
C THR A 729 -45.22 -38.06 16.46
N LYS A 730 -44.67 -39.20 16.04
CA LYS A 730 -44.61 -40.49 16.76
C LYS A 730 -44.37 -41.64 15.77
N GLY A 731 -43.30 -42.40 16.01
CA GLY A 731 -43.11 -43.67 15.31
C GLY A 731 -41.70 -44.26 15.36
N ALA A 732 -41.02 -44.26 16.50
CA ALA A 732 -39.93 -45.20 16.75
C ALA A 732 -40.31 -46.05 17.98
N ARG A 733 -40.66 -47.30 17.73
CA ARG A 733 -40.66 -48.39 18.72
C ARG A 733 -40.17 -49.66 18.02
N SER A 734 -39.12 -50.23 18.61
CA SER A 734 -38.79 -51.65 18.72
C SER A 734 -39.50 -52.63 17.77
N ASP A 735 -38.70 -53.31 16.95
CA ASP A 735 -38.29 -54.69 17.24
C ASP A 735 -36.76 -54.78 17.24
#